data_AF-A0AA39CU24-F1
#
_entry.id   AF-A0AA39CU24-F1
#
_cell.length_a   1.000
_cell.length_b   1.000
_cell.length_c   1.000
_cell.angle_alpha   90.00
_cell.angle_beta   90.00
_cell.angle_gamma   90.00
#
_symmetry.space_group_name_H-M   'P 1'
#
loop_
_entity.id
_entity.type
_entity.pdbx_description
1 polymer ?
#
loop_
_entity_poly.entity_id
_entity_poly.type
_entity_poly.pdbx_seq_one_letter_code
_entity_poly.pdbx_strand_id
1 'polypeptide(L)'
;MLAALIAVAALVTAALSQRGMLPMPVRVLLVLGMLAAIAWQMGAVRPGRDTGCALLAAMLAIKSSELRTLRDARSLLGFALFSPFAAFLLDQGPLTTVLAVLAGVSALIALQRLAQGEGRSTPPPLSAQLRGVGRLLLIGLPLALACFWLFPRLATPLWGIPERAVGTPGLSDTMEPDKWLDLMADDTPALRAQFFGAVPEPAQRYWRGPVLTQFDGHVWRRDRRTERLPPAVVEHGTEGWDYQIDYEPTDRRQLVALDLPTAAPEGSRLDAALSLSSDRPLSALSRWRLHSAPPQRFDATLSTYQRRAALQLPEGFNPRTATLARQWRQEAGSDDAAVVRRALAWITADFSYTLATPAPGRDPVDAFLFDYKAGYCQHFSSAFVVLMRNAGIPARVVTGFAGGTRNRIGDYWVLRRMDAHAWAEVWLPQRGWVRIDPTAAVAPERILDTLDDRLQAGADTGLQQRWLQLGQVGDWMRRGWNELVLSFDARRQQQLLQPFGLDDLQPGQLLTGFVMAVSLALAWMAWLLARGERERDPLLRAWHRLGLRYARLGLGREPHEPALRWAHRASPDFRSLPMNTKFLLTAVAALALSACATAPKPLQGQFSLVSPRDSVATQQVGTPVRWGGRIIETKPGQGETCFQIISRPLNGSGRPNTTSSDASDGRFIACRAGFYDPAVFEAGRDVTFIGKIDGYANTRIGDYDYRLPKLAADVIYLWPEQRQVDVVPYPYGPWGPGPYGPYWGGYRGWGWW
;
A
#
# COMPACT_ATOMS: atom_id res chain seq x y z
N MET A 1 6.78 5.03 -18.09
CA MET A 1 6.92 6.51 -18.20
C MET A 1 5.68 7.27 -17.73
N LEU A 2 4.51 7.08 -18.35
CA LEU A 2 3.29 7.84 -18.02
C LEU A 2 2.92 7.84 -16.51
N ALA A 3 2.99 6.69 -15.84
CA ALA A 3 2.72 6.61 -14.40
C ALA A 3 3.68 7.48 -13.56
N ALA A 4 4.96 7.53 -13.91
CA ALA A 4 5.95 8.37 -13.24
C ALA A 4 5.68 9.86 -13.48
N LEU A 5 5.30 10.24 -14.71
CA LEU A 5 4.89 11.61 -15.04
C LEU A 5 3.69 12.05 -14.17
N ILE A 6 2.66 11.21 -14.05
CA ILE A 6 1.49 11.49 -13.21
C ILE A 6 1.87 11.61 -11.74
N ALA A 7 2.74 10.72 -11.22
CA ALA A 7 3.21 10.76 -9.85
C ALA A 7 4.01 12.04 -9.54
N VAL A 8 4.92 12.43 -10.44
CA VAL A 8 5.68 13.69 -10.33
C VAL A 8 4.72 14.88 -10.38
N ALA A 9 3.77 14.89 -11.31
CA ALA A 9 2.76 15.93 -11.38
C ALA A 9 1.97 16.04 -10.06
N ALA A 10 1.54 14.93 -9.47
CA ALA A 10 0.82 14.90 -8.20
C ALA A 10 1.66 15.48 -7.04
N LEU A 11 2.95 15.12 -6.97
CA LEU A 11 3.85 15.64 -5.93
C LEU A 11 4.11 17.14 -6.10
N VAL A 12 4.33 17.60 -7.34
CA VAL A 12 4.57 19.00 -7.66
C VAL A 12 3.34 19.84 -7.40
N THR A 13 2.15 19.44 -7.86
CA THR A 13 0.90 20.16 -7.61
C THR A 13 0.58 20.20 -6.12
N ALA A 14 0.79 19.10 -5.39
CA ALA A 14 0.62 19.08 -3.94
C ALA A 14 1.58 20.03 -3.22
N ALA A 15 2.87 20.02 -3.57
CA ALA A 15 3.87 20.91 -2.96
C ALA A 15 3.58 22.39 -3.26
N LEU A 16 3.24 22.72 -4.51
CA LEU A 16 2.91 24.09 -4.90
C LEU A 16 1.60 24.58 -4.25
N SER A 17 0.61 23.69 -4.09
CA SER A 17 -0.66 24.02 -3.44
C SER A 17 -0.52 24.42 -1.97
N GLN A 18 0.58 24.04 -1.29
CA GLN A 18 0.86 24.48 0.08
C GLN A 18 1.04 26.00 0.19
N ARG A 19 1.47 26.66 -0.90
CA ARG A 19 1.70 28.11 -0.95
C ARG A 19 0.48 28.91 -1.42
N GLY A 20 -0.63 28.22 -1.71
CA GLY A 20 -1.85 28.81 -2.25
C GLY A 20 -2.21 28.25 -3.62
N MET A 21 -3.25 28.82 -4.23
CA MET A 21 -3.78 28.34 -5.50
C MET A 21 -2.81 28.58 -6.66
N LEU A 22 -2.73 27.60 -7.57
CA LEU A 22 -2.03 27.81 -8.83
C LEU A 22 -2.84 28.76 -9.75
N PRO A 23 -2.18 29.68 -10.45
CA PRO A 23 -2.83 30.54 -11.45
C PRO A 23 -3.59 29.71 -12.48
N MET A 24 -4.74 30.21 -12.92
CA MET A 24 -5.58 29.54 -13.94
C MET A 24 -4.80 29.13 -15.20
N PRO A 25 -3.93 29.97 -15.81
CA PRO A 25 -3.18 29.57 -17.00
C PRO A 25 -2.28 28.36 -16.76
N VAL A 26 -1.61 28.31 -15.60
CA VAL A 26 -0.74 27.18 -15.22
C VAL A 26 -1.54 25.90 -15.10
N ARG A 27 -2.74 25.96 -14.50
CA ARG A 27 -3.62 24.78 -14.38
C ARG A 27 -4.11 24.29 -15.73
N VAL A 28 -4.51 25.20 -16.63
CA VAL A 28 -4.92 24.84 -18.00
C VAL A 28 -3.76 24.19 -18.75
N LEU A 29 -2.54 24.74 -18.66
CA LEU A 29 -1.35 24.14 -19.28
C LEU A 29 -1.03 22.76 -18.71
N LEU A 30 -1.19 22.54 -17.40
CA LEU A 30 -1.00 21.23 -16.78
C LEU A 30 -2.02 20.20 -17.30
N VAL A 31 -3.29 20.60 -17.42
CA VAL A 31 -4.35 19.72 -17.98
C VAL A 31 -4.06 19.38 -19.43
N LEU A 32 -3.79 20.38 -20.27
CA LEU A 32 -3.47 20.17 -21.69
C LEU A 32 -2.21 19.32 -21.87
N GLY A 33 -1.17 19.58 -21.08
CA GLY A 33 0.08 18.80 -21.10
C GLY A 33 -0.15 17.34 -20.69
N MET A 34 -0.98 17.09 -19.67
CA MET A 34 -1.31 15.73 -19.25
C MET A 34 -2.17 14.98 -20.28
N LEU A 35 -3.14 15.66 -20.88
CA LEU A 35 -3.94 15.09 -21.98
C LEU A 35 -3.07 14.77 -23.20
N ALA A 36 -2.13 15.67 -23.56
CA ALA A 36 -1.18 15.44 -24.64
C ALA A 36 -0.26 14.26 -24.34
N ALA A 37 0.26 14.14 -23.11
CA ALA A 37 1.10 13.01 -22.71
C ALA A 37 0.35 11.67 -22.75
N ILE A 38 -0.91 11.64 -22.30
CA ILE A 38 -1.76 10.45 -22.40
C ILE A 38 -2.00 10.09 -23.87
N ALA A 39 -2.38 11.06 -24.71
CA ALA A 39 -2.63 10.84 -26.13
C ALA A 39 -1.39 10.38 -26.89
N TRP A 40 -0.21 10.91 -26.55
CA TRP A 40 1.07 10.51 -27.13
C TRP A 40 1.45 9.07 -26.75
N GLN A 41 1.34 8.73 -25.46
CA GLN A 41 1.77 7.42 -24.96
C GLN A 41 0.80 6.29 -25.35
N MET A 42 -0.51 6.56 -25.42
CA MET A 42 -1.55 5.54 -25.61
C MET A 42 -2.10 5.48 -27.05
N GLY A 43 -1.57 6.32 -27.95
CA GLY A 43 -2.13 6.54 -29.28
C GLY A 43 -3.41 7.40 -29.24
N ALA A 44 -3.66 8.16 -30.30
CA ALA A 44 -4.77 9.12 -30.35
C ALA A 44 -6.11 8.48 -29.90
N VAL A 45 -6.60 8.95 -28.75
CA VAL A 45 -7.90 8.73 -28.08
C VAL A 45 -8.66 7.48 -28.53
N ARG A 46 -8.11 6.28 -28.27
CA ARG A 46 -8.96 5.07 -28.24
C ARG A 46 -9.68 5.03 -26.89
N PRO A 47 -11.02 5.16 -26.84
CA PRO A 47 -11.76 4.99 -25.60
C PRO A 47 -11.59 3.56 -25.10
N GLY A 48 -11.07 3.42 -23.89
CA GLY A 48 -10.73 2.12 -23.29
C GLY A 48 -10.47 2.24 -21.80
N ARG A 49 -10.43 1.09 -21.12
CA ARG A 49 -10.19 0.97 -19.68
C ARG A 49 -8.93 1.72 -19.25
N ASP A 50 -7.83 1.48 -19.95
CA ASP A 50 -6.50 1.98 -19.56
C ASP A 50 -6.44 3.50 -19.71
N THR A 51 -7.01 4.05 -20.78
CA THR A 51 -7.16 5.50 -21.00
C THR A 51 -8.02 6.14 -19.89
N GLY A 52 -9.13 5.49 -19.51
CA GLY A 52 -9.98 5.96 -18.41
C GLY A 52 -9.27 5.98 -17.05
N CYS A 53 -8.46 4.95 -16.76
CA CYS A 53 -7.66 4.89 -15.53
C CYS A 53 -6.57 5.97 -15.51
N ALA A 54 -5.89 6.20 -16.65
CA ALA A 54 -4.88 7.25 -16.78
C ALA A 54 -5.49 8.65 -16.59
N LEU A 55 -6.66 8.91 -17.17
CA LEU A 55 -7.40 10.16 -17.00
C LEU A 55 -7.82 10.39 -15.54
N LEU A 56 -8.33 9.35 -14.87
CA LEU A 56 -8.68 9.43 -13.45
C LEU A 56 -7.46 9.77 -12.58
N ALA A 57 -6.32 9.10 -12.82
CA ALA A 57 -5.08 9.34 -12.09
C ALA A 57 -4.53 10.75 -12.35
N ALA A 58 -4.54 11.21 -13.61
CA ALA A 58 -4.20 12.57 -14.00
C ALA A 58 -5.09 13.62 -13.32
N MET A 59 -6.41 13.39 -13.31
CA MET A 59 -7.37 14.27 -12.66
C MET A 59 -7.09 14.37 -11.16
N LEU A 60 -6.89 13.25 -10.47
CA LEU A 60 -6.54 13.21 -9.04
C LEU A 60 -5.22 13.95 -8.76
N ALA A 61 -4.21 13.80 -9.62
CA ALA A 61 -2.93 14.48 -9.50
C ALA A 61 -3.06 16.00 -9.60
N ILE A 62 -3.91 16.51 -10.50
CA ILE A 62 -4.04 17.95 -10.75
C ILE A 62 -5.04 18.61 -9.78
N LYS A 63 -6.04 17.88 -9.29
CA LYS A 63 -7.14 18.39 -8.46
C LYS A 63 -6.66 19.05 -7.15
N SER A 64 -5.50 18.66 -6.62
CA SER A 64 -4.89 19.31 -5.45
C SER A 64 -4.59 20.80 -5.66
N SER A 65 -4.35 21.22 -6.91
CA SER A 65 -4.01 22.62 -7.26
C SER A 65 -5.18 23.61 -7.19
N GLU A 66 -6.41 23.13 -6.98
CA GLU A 66 -7.62 23.95 -6.99
C GLU A 66 -8.47 23.84 -5.72
N LEU A 67 -7.95 23.22 -4.65
CA LEU A 67 -8.66 23.08 -3.39
C LEU A 67 -8.89 24.45 -2.72
N ARG A 68 -10.14 24.91 -2.67
CA ARG A 68 -10.54 26.17 -2.02
C ARG A 68 -11.28 25.94 -0.72
N THR A 69 -12.15 24.94 -0.71
CA THR A 69 -13.10 24.71 0.38
C THR A 69 -12.92 23.31 0.97
N LEU A 70 -13.41 23.11 2.19
CA LEU A 70 -13.51 21.78 2.80
C LEU A 70 -14.38 20.83 1.98
N ARG A 71 -15.36 21.38 1.23
CA ARG A 71 -16.16 20.61 0.28
C ARG A 71 -15.29 20.04 -0.84
N ASP A 72 -14.40 20.85 -1.41
CA ASP A 72 -13.50 20.41 -2.49
C ASP A 72 -12.56 19.30 -2.02
N ALA A 73 -12.04 19.43 -0.79
CA ALA A 73 -11.18 18.42 -0.18
C ALA A 73 -11.91 17.09 0.06
N ARG A 74 -13.18 17.13 0.51
CA ARG A 74 -14.03 15.94 0.64
C ARG A 74 -14.28 15.27 -0.70
N SER A 75 -14.62 16.05 -1.73
CA SER A 75 -14.85 15.53 -3.07
C SER A 75 -13.59 14.85 -3.62
N LEU A 76 -12.42 15.47 -3.47
CA LEU A 76 -11.13 14.88 -3.86
C LEU A 76 -10.89 13.55 -3.16
N LEU A 77 -11.09 13.48 -1.84
CA LEU A 77 -10.90 12.23 -1.09
C LEU A 77 -11.93 11.15 -1.46
N GLY A 78 -13.17 11.55 -1.79
CA GLY A 78 -14.17 10.65 -2.36
C GLY A 78 -13.71 10.03 -3.68
N PHE A 79 -13.18 10.84 -4.61
CA PHE A 79 -12.60 10.34 -5.85
C PHE A 79 -11.33 9.49 -5.62
N ALA A 80 -10.51 9.84 -4.63
CA ALA A 80 -9.32 9.08 -4.27
C ALA A 80 -9.68 7.68 -3.73
N LEU A 81 -10.79 7.55 -2.99
CA LEU A 81 -11.31 6.24 -2.56
C LEU A 81 -11.81 5.38 -3.72
N PHE A 82 -12.15 5.98 -4.87
CA PHE A 82 -12.49 5.25 -6.09
C PHE A 82 -11.25 4.75 -6.86
N SER A 83 -10.10 5.40 -6.70
CA SER A 83 -8.86 5.06 -7.42
C SER A 83 -8.39 3.60 -7.22
N PRO A 84 -8.45 3.00 -6.01
CA PRO A 84 -8.19 1.57 -5.83
C PRO A 84 -9.00 0.65 -6.75
N PHE A 85 -10.29 0.96 -6.99
CA PHE A 85 -11.12 0.16 -7.89
C PHE A 85 -10.62 0.23 -9.33
N ALA A 86 -10.22 1.41 -9.79
CA ALA A 86 -9.59 1.58 -11.10
C ALA A 86 -8.26 0.81 -11.21
N ALA A 87 -7.46 0.78 -10.15
CA ALA A 87 -6.24 -0.01 -10.10
C ALA A 87 -6.51 -1.52 -10.22
N PHE A 88 -7.53 -2.04 -9.51
CA PHE A 88 -7.95 -3.45 -9.59
C PHE A 88 -8.55 -3.86 -10.94
N LEU A 89 -9.00 -2.89 -11.76
CA LEU A 89 -9.38 -3.17 -13.14
C LEU A 89 -8.18 -3.48 -14.02
N LEU A 90 -6.99 -2.95 -13.70
CA LEU A 90 -5.75 -3.13 -14.45
C LEU A 90 -4.96 -4.34 -13.95
N ASP A 91 -4.73 -4.43 -12.65
CA ASP A 91 -3.96 -5.51 -12.02
C ASP A 91 -4.57 -5.91 -10.67
N GLN A 92 -4.68 -7.22 -10.43
CA GLN A 92 -5.22 -7.78 -9.18
C GLN A 92 -4.12 -8.46 -8.36
N GLY A 93 -2.87 -8.12 -8.61
CA GLY A 93 -1.72 -8.65 -7.90
C GLY A 93 -1.58 -8.17 -6.46
N PRO A 94 -0.66 -8.78 -5.69
CA PRO A 94 -0.44 -8.45 -4.29
C PRO A 94 0.08 -7.02 -4.10
N LEU A 95 0.96 -6.53 -4.99
CA LEU A 95 1.50 -5.17 -4.91
C LEU A 95 0.39 -4.12 -5.07
N THR A 96 -0.46 -4.28 -6.09
CA THR A 96 -1.60 -3.39 -6.32
C THR A 96 -2.55 -3.41 -5.12
N THR A 97 -2.76 -4.57 -4.50
CA THR A 97 -3.55 -4.69 -3.27
C THR A 97 -2.94 -3.91 -2.11
N VAL A 98 -1.63 -4.03 -1.87
CA VAL A 98 -0.93 -3.28 -0.82
C VAL A 98 -1.03 -1.77 -1.07
N LEU A 99 -0.78 -1.32 -2.30
CA LEU A 99 -0.89 0.09 -2.68
C LEU A 99 -2.33 0.61 -2.53
N ALA A 100 -3.34 -0.19 -2.91
CA ALA A 100 -4.75 0.13 -2.73
C ALA A 100 -5.12 0.28 -1.24
N VAL A 101 -4.64 -0.61 -0.38
CA VAL A 101 -4.85 -0.52 1.07
C VAL A 101 -4.16 0.72 1.63
N LEU A 102 -2.92 1.00 1.25
CA LEU A 102 -2.20 2.20 1.68
C LEU A 102 -2.91 3.48 1.22
N ALA A 103 -3.38 3.54 -0.03
CA ALA A 103 -4.15 4.66 -0.56
C ALA A 103 -5.48 4.84 0.19
N GLY A 104 -6.22 3.76 0.43
CA GLY A 104 -7.48 3.78 1.20
C GLY A 104 -7.29 4.25 2.63
N VAL A 105 -6.29 3.70 3.34
CA VAL A 105 -5.93 4.13 4.70
C VAL A 105 -5.52 5.61 4.72
N SER A 106 -4.74 6.05 3.73
CA SER A 106 -4.31 7.45 3.62
C SER A 106 -5.50 8.39 3.40
N ALA A 107 -6.45 8.01 2.54
CA ALA A 107 -7.68 8.76 2.32
C ALA A 107 -8.57 8.82 3.57
N LEU A 108 -8.68 7.72 4.32
CA LEU A 108 -9.42 7.68 5.59
C LEU A 108 -8.77 8.55 6.68
N ILE A 109 -7.44 8.54 6.78
CA ILE A 109 -6.70 9.44 7.68
C ILE A 109 -6.93 10.91 7.28
N ALA A 110 -6.88 11.22 5.99
CA ALA A 110 -7.14 12.57 5.50
C ALA A 110 -8.58 13.03 5.79
N LEU A 111 -9.58 12.15 5.64
CA LEU A 111 -10.97 12.42 6.01
C LEU A 111 -11.10 12.67 7.52
N GLN A 112 -10.42 11.89 8.36
CA GLN A 112 -10.41 12.09 9.80
C GLN A 112 -9.81 13.46 10.18
N ARG A 113 -8.73 13.88 9.52
CA ARG A 113 -8.12 15.21 9.72
C ARG A 113 -9.03 16.34 9.29
N LEU A 114 -9.72 16.21 8.15
CA LEU A 114 -10.70 17.21 7.71
C LEU A 114 -11.85 17.36 8.71
N ALA A 115 -12.39 16.24 9.22
CA ALA A 115 -13.44 16.26 10.23
C ALA A 115 -12.98 16.93 11.54
N GLN A 116 -11.74 16.73 11.95
CA GLN A 116 -11.16 17.39 13.13
C GLN A 116 -10.92 18.89 12.93
N GLY A 117 -10.50 19.29 11.73
CA GLY A 117 -10.33 20.69 11.35
C GLY A 117 -11.65 21.47 11.43
N GLU A 118 -12.77 20.85 11.02
CA GLU A 118 -14.10 21.44 11.21
C GLU A 118 -14.50 21.57 12.67
N GLY A 119 -14.20 20.55 13.48
CA GLY A 119 -14.43 20.57 14.91
C GLY A 119 -13.48 21.47 15.70
N ARG A 120 -12.58 22.23 15.02
CA ARG A 120 -11.52 23.07 15.62
C ARG A 120 -10.74 22.36 16.73
N SER A 121 -10.60 21.05 16.62
CA SER A 121 -9.93 20.21 17.62
C SER A 121 -8.47 20.07 17.25
N THR A 122 -7.58 19.99 18.25
CA THR A 122 -6.17 19.71 18.01
C THR A 122 -6.03 18.32 17.37
N PRO A 123 -5.29 18.19 16.26
CA PRO A 123 -5.14 16.91 15.59
C PRO A 123 -4.38 15.95 16.53
N PRO A 124 -4.92 14.74 16.79
CA PRO A 124 -4.25 13.75 17.63
C PRO A 124 -2.99 13.23 16.92
N PRO A 125 -2.04 12.61 17.64
CA PRO A 125 -0.85 12.03 17.02
C PRO A 125 -1.22 10.96 15.97
N LEU A 126 -0.35 10.75 14.98
CA LEU A 126 -0.59 9.80 13.88
C LEU A 126 -0.94 8.39 14.38
N SER A 127 -0.32 7.94 15.48
CA SER A 127 -0.60 6.64 16.10
C SER A 127 -2.05 6.52 16.62
N ALA A 128 -2.65 7.61 17.08
CA ALA A 128 -4.05 7.64 17.49
C ALA A 128 -4.98 7.68 16.27
N GLN A 129 -4.60 8.37 15.19
CA GLN A 129 -5.33 8.37 13.92
C GLN A 129 -5.35 6.96 13.32
N LEU A 130 -4.18 6.31 13.22
CA LEU A 130 -4.05 4.93 12.74
C LEU A 130 -4.87 3.94 13.57
N ARG A 131 -4.87 4.06 14.90
CA ARG A 131 -5.75 3.24 15.76
C ARG A 131 -7.23 3.50 15.52
N GLY A 132 -7.62 4.76 15.28
CA GLY A 132 -8.98 5.13 14.95
C GLY A 132 -9.45 4.50 13.63
N VAL A 133 -8.68 4.69 12.56
CA VAL A 133 -8.94 4.08 11.25
C VAL A 133 -8.92 2.55 11.35
N GLY A 134 -7.94 1.96 12.04
CA GLY A 134 -7.86 0.53 12.26
C GLY A 134 -9.08 -0.05 12.98
N ARG A 135 -9.64 0.66 13.97
CA ARG A 135 -10.91 0.27 14.61
C ARG A 135 -12.08 0.30 13.64
N LEU A 136 -12.20 1.32 12.79
CA LEU A 136 -13.26 1.40 11.78
C LEU A 136 -13.14 0.26 10.75
N LEU A 137 -11.92 -0.05 10.32
CA LEU A 137 -11.65 -1.18 9.42
C LEU A 137 -12.00 -2.52 10.08
N LEU A 138 -11.66 -2.71 11.36
CA LEU A 138 -12.03 -3.90 12.13
C LEU A 138 -13.55 -4.05 12.28
N ILE A 139 -14.29 -2.95 12.43
CA ILE A 139 -15.75 -2.97 12.47
C ILE A 139 -16.35 -3.39 11.12
N GLY A 140 -15.75 -2.95 10.01
CA GLY A 140 -16.18 -3.34 8.65
C GLY A 140 -15.71 -4.74 8.20
N LEU A 141 -14.72 -5.31 8.88
CA LEU A 141 -14.09 -6.58 8.48
C LEU A 141 -15.08 -7.77 8.42
N PRO A 142 -15.99 -7.99 9.38
CA PRO A 142 -16.96 -9.09 9.29
C PRO A 142 -17.84 -9.01 8.04
N LEU A 143 -18.27 -7.80 7.66
CA LEU A 143 -19.05 -7.59 6.44
C LEU A 143 -18.21 -7.89 5.20
N ALA A 144 -16.96 -7.44 5.16
CA ALA A 144 -16.05 -7.73 4.04
C ALA A 144 -15.78 -9.23 3.90
N LEU A 145 -15.57 -9.95 5.02
CA LEU A 145 -15.36 -11.40 5.02
C LEU A 145 -16.60 -12.16 4.55
N ALA A 146 -17.80 -11.77 5.02
CA ALA A 146 -19.06 -12.34 4.53
C ALA A 146 -19.21 -12.13 3.01
N CYS A 147 -18.92 -10.94 2.50
CA CYS A 147 -18.93 -10.64 1.07
C CYS A 147 -17.88 -11.42 0.26
N PHE A 148 -16.69 -11.69 0.80
CA PHE A 148 -15.68 -12.43 0.05
C PHE A 148 -15.93 -13.94 0.04
N TRP A 149 -16.26 -14.52 1.19
CA TRP A 149 -16.33 -15.98 1.40
C TRP A 149 -17.71 -16.58 1.10
N LEU A 150 -18.80 -15.84 1.37
CA LEU A 150 -20.16 -16.38 1.26
C LEU A 150 -20.92 -15.85 0.03
N PHE A 151 -20.46 -14.78 -0.61
CA PHE A 151 -21.09 -14.29 -1.83
C PHE A 151 -21.13 -15.41 -2.90
N PRO A 152 -22.31 -15.73 -3.46
CA PRO A 152 -22.46 -16.88 -4.35
C PRO A 152 -21.68 -16.66 -5.64
N ARG A 153 -20.64 -17.47 -5.87
CA ARG A 153 -19.88 -17.44 -7.13
C ARG A 153 -20.57 -18.31 -8.16
N LEU A 154 -20.99 -17.70 -9.27
CA LEU A 154 -21.67 -18.39 -10.36
C LEU A 154 -20.66 -18.94 -11.35
N ALA A 155 -20.76 -20.23 -11.66
CA ALA A 155 -19.88 -20.89 -12.64
C ALA A 155 -20.11 -20.38 -14.08
N THR A 156 -21.29 -19.81 -14.35
CA THR A 156 -21.65 -19.15 -15.61
C THR A 156 -21.89 -17.66 -15.37
N PRO A 157 -21.30 -16.76 -16.19
CA PRO A 157 -21.62 -15.35 -16.10
C PRO A 157 -23.12 -15.13 -16.32
N LEU A 158 -23.80 -14.43 -15.41
CA LEU A 158 -25.22 -14.06 -15.57
C LEU A 158 -25.45 -13.09 -16.73
N TRP A 159 -24.38 -12.42 -17.16
CA TRP A 159 -24.41 -11.37 -18.17
C TRP A 159 -23.21 -11.57 -19.09
N GLY A 160 -23.45 -11.65 -20.40
CA GLY A 160 -22.45 -11.85 -21.45
C GLY A 160 -21.52 -10.64 -21.67
N ILE A 161 -21.07 -10.00 -20.58
CA ILE A 161 -20.00 -9.01 -20.64
C ILE A 161 -18.76 -9.78 -21.10
N PRO A 162 -18.08 -9.36 -22.18
CA PRO A 162 -16.87 -10.00 -22.64
C PRO A 162 -15.92 -10.18 -21.45
N GLU A 163 -15.47 -11.42 -21.24
CA GLU A 163 -14.44 -11.70 -20.24
C GLU A 163 -13.34 -10.65 -20.41
N ARG A 164 -12.97 -10.02 -19.29
CA ARG A 164 -12.01 -8.92 -19.21
C ARG A 164 -10.91 -9.16 -20.24
N ALA A 165 -10.97 -8.46 -21.37
CA ALA A 165 -10.01 -8.63 -22.45
C ALA A 165 -8.70 -8.05 -21.93
N VAL A 166 -7.93 -8.91 -21.26
CA VAL A 166 -6.53 -8.65 -20.98
C VAL A 166 -5.88 -8.58 -22.36
N GLY A 167 -5.67 -7.36 -22.84
CA GLY A 167 -5.04 -7.05 -24.12
C GLY A 167 -3.54 -7.35 -24.12
N THR A 168 -3.10 -8.37 -23.39
CA THR A 168 -1.73 -8.82 -23.34
C THR A 168 -1.51 -9.81 -24.49
N PRO A 169 -0.76 -9.44 -25.54
CA PRO A 169 -0.64 -10.24 -26.76
C PRO A 169 -0.10 -11.65 -26.48
N GLY A 170 -0.81 -12.71 -26.82
CA GLY A 170 -0.30 -14.08 -26.66
C GLY A 170 0.58 -14.56 -27.82
N LEU A 171 1.05 -15.81 -27.72
CA LEU A 171 1.45 -16.58 -28.91
C LEU A 171 0.29 -16.59 -29.91
N SER A 172 0.59 -16.32 -31.17
CA SER A 172 -0.43 -16.11 -32.20
C SER A 172 -0.33 -17.16 -33.31
N ASP A 173 -1.41 -17.32 -34.10
CA ASP A 173 -1.41 -18.17 -35.29
C ASP A 173 -0.61 -17.57 -36.46
N THR A 174 0.03 -16.42 -36.25
CA THR A 174 0.95 -15.79 -37.20
C THR A 174 2.28 -15.47 -36.53
N MET A 175 3.34 -15.45 -37.33
CA MET A 175 4.67 -15.00 -36.91
C MET A 175 5.10 -13.89 -37.87
N GLU A 176 5.03 -12.66 -37.36
CA GLU A 176 5.42 -11.41 -38.03
C GLU A 176 6.64 -10.82 -37.29
N PRO A 177 7.62 -10.22 -37.99
CA PRO A 177 8.82 -9.68 -37.35
C PRO A 177 8.56 -8.66 -36.24
N ASP A 178 7.72 -7.65 -36.49
CA ASP A 178 7.53 -6.52 -35.56
C ASP A 178 6.82 -6.94 -34.26
N LYS A 179 5.72 -7.70 -34.36
CA LYS A 179 4.90 -8.09 -33.20
C LYS A 179 5.59 -9.10 -32.27
N TRP A 180 6.54 -9.86 -32.80
CA TRP A 180 7.25 -10.85 -32.02
C TRP A 180 8.39 -10.24 -31.21
N LEU A 181 9.01 -9.17 -31.71
CA LEU A 181 10.02 -8.44 -30.96
C LEU A 181 9.44 -7.86 -29.66
N ASP A 182 8.21 -7.34 -29.71
CA ASP A 182 7.48 -6.88 -28.52
C ASP A 182 7.28 -7.99 -27.49
N LEU A 183 6.97 -9.21 -27.93
CA LEU A 183 6.83 -10.37 -27.06
C LEU A 183 8.17 -10.78 -26.43
N MET A 184 9.26 -10.75 -27.22
CA MET A 184 10.60 -11.10 -26.77
C MET A 184 11.22 -10.04 -25.84
N ALA A 185 10.77 -8.79 -25.92
CA ALA A 185 11.22 -7.69 -25.06
C ALA A 185 10.49 -7.65 -23.70
N ASP A 186 9.45 -8.46 -23.52
CA ASP A 186 8.60 -8.47 -22.32
C ASP A 186 9.07 -9.50 -21.29
N ASP A 187 9.52 -9.04 -20.12
CA ASP A 187 10.02 -9.90 -19.05
C ASP A 187 8.92 -10.48 -18.13
N THR A 188 7.65 -10.18 -18.40
CA THR A 188 6.56 -10.63 -17.54
C THR A 188 6.30 -12.15 -17.71
N PRO A 189 5.84 -12.85 -16.64
CA PRO A 189 5.51 -14.27 -16.73
C PRO A 189 4.43 -14.54 -17.79
N ALA A 190 4.66 -15.54 -18.65
CA ALA A 190 3.66 -16.09 -19.57
C ALA A 190 2.91 -17.25 -18.92
N LEU A 191 3.64 -18.13 -18.22
CA LEU A 191 3.07 -19.26 -17.52
C LEU A 191 4.03 -19.80 -16.45
N ARG A 192 3.50 -20.58 -15.52
CA ARG A 192 4.27 -21.32 -14.52
C ARG A 192 4.01 -22.80 -14.67
N ALA A 193 5.06 -23.61 -14.69
CA ALA A 193 4.99 -25.06 -14.80
C ALA A 193 5.48 -25.73 -13.52
N GLN A 194 4.67 -26.64 -12.98
CA GLN A 194 5.03 -27.48 -11.84
C GLN A 194 5.02 -28.94 -12.26
N PHE A 195 6.16 -29.61 -12.13
CA PHE A 195 6.32 -31.04 -12.42
C PHE A 195 5.95 -31.90 -11.22
N PHE A 196 5.34 -33.05 -11.48
CA PHE A 196 5.01 -34.08 -10.49
C PHE A 196 5.85 -35.32 -10.75
N GLY A 197 7.12 -35.27 -10.34
CA GLY A 197 8.07 -36.38 -10.56
C GLY A 197 9.39 -35.88 -11.16
N ALA A 198 9.94 -36.66 -12.09
CA ALA A 198 11.16 -36.28 -12.80
C ALA A 198 10.97 -34.96 -13.56
N VAL A 199 12.02 -34.14 -13.57
CA VAL A 199 12.04 -32.87 -14.30
C VAL A 199 12.81 -33.08 -15.61
N PRO A 200 12.29 -32.64 -16.77
CA PRO A 200 13.01 -32.74 -18.04
C PRO A 200 14.31 -31.92 -18.02
N GLU A 201 15.34 -32.46 -18.66
CA GLU A 201 16.63 -31.79 -18.86
C GLU A 201 16.45 -30.46 -19.63
N PRO A 202 17.36 -29.48 -19.50
CA PRO A 202 17.25 -28.20 -20.20
C PRO A 202 17.00 -28.31 -21.70
N ALA A 203 17.68 -29.24 -22.38
CA ALA A 203 17.50 -29.49 -23.81
C ALA A 203 16.13 -30.08 -24.20
N GLN A 204 15.38 -30.59 -23.23
CA GLN A 204 14.03 -31.14 -23.42
C GLN A 204 12.94 -30.12 -23.09
N ARG A 205 13.25 -29.00 -22.43
CA ARG A 205 12.29 -27.95 -22.02
C ARG A 205 11.88 -27.03 -23.18
N TYR A 206 11.34 -27.63 -24.24
CA TYR A 206 10.66 -26.93 -25.32
C TYR A 206 9.16 -27.00 -25.10
N TRP A 207 8.53 -25.83 -25.04
CA TRP A 207 7.11 -25.67 -24.76
C TRP A 207 6.40 -25.33 -26.06
N ARG A 208 5.98 -26.37 -26.77
CA ARG A 208 5.33 -26.31 -28.08
C ARG A 208 4.00 -25.55 -28.00
N GLY A 209 3.86 -24.54 -28.84
CA GLY A 209 2.62 -23.83 -29.12
C GLY A 209 2.15 -24.06 -30.57
N PRO A 210 1.68 -23.02 -31.28
CA PRO A 210 1.19 -23.13 -32.64
C PRO A 210 2.24 -23.58 -33.66
N VAL A 211 1.80 -24.37 -34.63
CA VAL A 211 2.63 -24.82 -35.75
C VAL A 211 2.24 -24.08 -37.03
N LEU A 212 3.20 -23.36 -37.60
CA LEU A 212 3.02 -22.50 -38.75
C LEU A 212 3.55 -23.18 -40.01
N THR A 213 2.66 -23.39 -40.97
CA THR A 213 2.97 -24.16 -42.19
C THR A 213 2.82 -23.32 -43.45
N GLN A 214 1.98 -22.29 -43.46
CA GLN A 214 1.80 -21.42 -44.63
C GLN A 214 2.80 -20.25 -44.57
N PHE A 215 3.46 -19.96 -45.69
CA PHE A 215 4.40 -18.85 -45.81
C PHE A 215 4.09 -18.06 -47.07
N ASP A 216 3.94 -16.74 -46.94
CA ASP A 216 3.60 -15.84 -48.05
C ASP A 216 4.79 -15.03 -48.59
N GLY A 217 6.00 -15.28 -48.05
CA GLY A 217 7.23 -14.56 -48.40
C GLY A 217 7.75 -13.71 -47.25
N HIS A 218 6.86 -13.32 -46.34
CA HIS A 218 7.19 -12.50 -45.17
C HIS A 218 6.63 -13.07 -43.87
N VAL A 219 5.40 -13.58 -43.90
CA VAL A 219 4.64 -13.98 -42.72
C VAL A 219 4.39 -15.48 -42.73
N TRP A 220 4.66 -16.12 -41.59
CA TRP A 220 4.25 -17.51 -41.35
C TRP A 220 2.86 -17.54 -40.71
N ARG A 221 2.00 -18.45 -41.17
CA ARG A 221 0.63 -18.62 -40.67
C ARG A 221 0.30 -20.10 -40.41
N ARG A 222 -0.57 -20.34 -39.43
CA ARG A 222 -1.16 -21.65 -39.17
C ARG A 222 -2.09 -22.08 -40.31
N ASP A 223 -2.12 -23.38 -40.59
CA ASP A 223 -3.02 -23.94 -41.58
C ASP A 223 -4.37 -24.36 -40.95
N ARG A 224 -5.44 -23.65 -41.32
CA ARG A 224 -6.80 -23.88 -40.82
C ARG A 224 -7.36 -25.27 -41.10
N ARG A 225 -6.88 -25.98 -42.12
CA ARG A 225 -7.32 -27.36 -42.37
C ARG A 225 -6.70 -28.32 -41.37
N THR A 226 -5.41 -28.13 -41.05
CA THR A 226 -4.68 -28.94 -40.07
C THR A 226 -5.29 -28.83 -38.67
N GLU A 227 -5.84 -27.66 -38.31
CA GLU A 227 -6.56 -27.44 -37.04
C GLU A 227 -7.79 -28.34 -36.84
N ARG A 228 -8.42 -28.79 -37.92
CA ARG A 228 -9.65 -29.60 -37.88
C ARG A 228 -9.39 -31.10 -37.99
N LEU A 229 -8.15 -31.49 -38.28
CA LEU A 229 -7.76 -32.87 -38.44
C LEU A 229 -7.42 -33.47 -37.06
N PRO A 230 -7.68 -34.78 -36.86
CA PRO A 230 -7.33 -35.46 -35.62
C PRO A 230 -5.80 -35.44 -35.39
N PRO A 231 -5.36 -35.53 -34.12
CA PRO A 231 -3.95 -35.51 -33.79
C PRO A 231 -3.17 -36.63 -34.49
N ALA A 232 -1.93 -36.34 -34.86
CA ALA A 232 -1.05 -37.34 -35.46
C ALA A 232 -0.77 -38.47 -34.47
N VAL A 233 -0.70 -39.71 -34.97
CA VAL A 233 -0.36 -40.87 -34.15
C VAL A 233 1.14 -40.86 -33.88
N VAL A 234 1.51 -40.92 -32.59
CA VAL A 234 2.89 -40.95 -32.11
C VAL A 234 3.03 -42.10 -31.11
N GLU A 235 4.03 -42.95 -31.34
CA GLU A 235 4.52 -43.88 -30.34
C GLU A 235 5.44 -43.09 -29.40
N HIS A 236 5.00 -42.94 -28.15
CA HIS A 236 5.75 -42.21 -27.13
C HIS A 236 6.73 -43.14 -26.41
N GLY A 237 7.83 -42.57 -25.93
CA GLY A 237 8.75 -43.26 -25.05
C GLY A 237 8.12 -43.64 -23.71
N THR A 238 8.82 -44.50 -22.96
CA THR A 238 8.38 -44.97 -21.63
C THR A 238 8.54 -43.91 -20.53
N GLU A 239 9.41 -42.93 -20.73
CA GLU A 239 9.58 -41.79 -19.83
C GLU A 239 8.53 -40.73 -20.15
N GLY A 240 7.74 -40.32 -19.17
CA GLY A 240 6.73 -39.28 -19.30
C GLY A 240 6.83 -38.27 -18.17
N TRP A 241 6.33 -37.08 -18.43
CA TRP A 241 6.29 -35.98 -17.47
C TRP A 241 4.86 -35.58 -17.21
N ASP A 242 4.42 -35.74 -15.98
CA ASP A 242 3.19 -35.18 -15.46
C ASP A 242 3.47 -33.78 -14.90
N TYR A 243 2.69 -32.79 -15.34
CA TYR A 243 2.87 -31.43 -14.89
C TYR A 243 1.58 -30.62 -14.92
N GLN A 244 1.60 -29.51 -14.20
CA GLN A 244 0.54 -28.51 -14.21
C GLN A 244 1.10 -27.20 -14.75
N ILE A 245 0.34 -26.55 -15.63
CA ILE A 245 0.61 -25.20 -16.09
C ILE A 245 -0.44 -24.25 -15.51
N ASP A 246 0.03 -23.19 -14.84
CA ASP A 246 -0.75 -22.00 -14.51
C ASP A 246 -0.45 -20.93 -15.58
N TYR A 247 -1.40 -20.73 -16.50
CA TYR A 247 -1.25 -19.88 -17.69
C TYR A 247 -1.76 -18.46 -17.40
N GLU A 248 -0.93 -17.44 -17.65
CA GLU A 248 -1.30 -16.04 -17.40
C GLU A 248 -2.29 -15.53 -18.46
N PRO A 249 -3.16 -14.58 -18.11
CA PRO A 249 -4.20 -14.09 -19.02
C PRO A 249 -3.66 -13.54 -20.36
N THR A 250 -4.31 -13.90 -21.46
CA THR A 250 -4.01 -13.43 -22.82
C THR A 250 -5.28 -13.28 -23.67
N ASP A 251 -5.21 -12.48 -24.75
CA ASP A 251 -6.28 -12.30 -25.75
C ASP A 251 -6.46 -13.52 -26.68
N ARG A 252 -5.69 -14.59 -26.44
CA ARG A 252 -5.57 -15.77 -27.32
C ARG A 252 -6.16 -17.04 -26.72
N ARG A 253 -6.27 -18.06 -27.57
CA ARG A 253 -6.73 -19.41 -27.20
C ARG A 253 -5.63 -20.46 -27.27
N GLN A 254 -4.48 -20.09 -27.83
CA GLN A 254 -3.33 -20.94 -28.01
C GLN A 254 -2.77 -21.32 -26.64
N LEU A 255 -2.71 -22.63 -26.37
CA LEU A 255 -2.04 -23.19 -25.22
C LEU A 255 -0.66 -23.69 -25.64
N VAL A 256 0.22 -23.87 -24.66
CA VAL A 256 1.49 -24.56 -24.87
C VAL A 256 1.58 -25.80 -23.99
N ALA A 257 2.34 -26.79 -24.45
CA ALA A 257 2.67 -27.99 -23.72
C ALA A 257 4.15 -28.31 -23.85
N LEU A 258 4.72 -29.02 -22.88
CA LEU A 258 6.02 -29.62 -23.05
C LEU A 258 5.99 -30.57 -24.26
N ASP A 259 6.97 -30.43 -25.15
CA ASP A 259 7.04 -31.19 -26.40
C ASP A 259 7.44 -32.66 -26.12
N LEU A 260 6.58 -33.67 -26.33
CA LEU A 260 5.27 -33.67 -27.01
C LEU A 260 4.11 -34.06 -26.08
N PRO A 261 2.96 -33.37 -26.15
CA PRO A 261 1.77 -33.75 -25.39
C PRO A 261 1.19 -35.08 -25.90
N THR A 262 0.75 -35.95 -24.99
CA THR A 262 0.12 -37.24 -25.34
C THR A 262 -1.39 -37.12 -25.54
N ALA A 263 -2.03 -36.15 -24.90
CA ALA A 263 -3.48 -35.93 -24.97
C ALA A 263 -3.86 -34.46 -24.74
N ALA A 264 -5.07 -34.07 -25.15
CA ALA A 264 -5.66 -32.78 -24.84
C ALA A 264 -6.32 -32.80 -23.45
N PRO A 265 -6.03 -31.86 -22.54
CA PRO A 265 -6.81 -31.70 -21.31
C PRO A 265 -8.25 -31.26 -21.58
N GLU A 266 -9.15 -31.48 -20.61
CA GLU A 266 -10.57 -31.11 -20.70
C GLU A 266 -10.76 -29.61 -21.02
N GLY A 267 -11.65 -29.28 -21.96
CA GLY A 267 -11.86 -27.89 -22.41
C GLY A 267 -10.81 -27.38 -23.39
N SER A 268 -9.98 -28.27 -23.94
CA SER A 268 -9.01 -27.97 -24.99
C SER A 268 -9.05 -29.00 -26.12
N ARG A 269 -8.37 -28.70 -27.23
CA ARG A 269 -8.25 -29.55 -28.42
C ARG A 269 -6.79 -29.68 -28.83
N LEU A 270 -6.43 -30.85 -29.32
CA LEU A 270 -5.12 -31.15 -29.92
C LEU A 270 -5.33 -31.43 -31.41
N ASP A 271 -4.61 -30.70 -32.26
CA ASP A 271 -4.74 -30.83 -33.71
C ASP A 271 -3.73 -31.81 -34.34
N ALA A 272 -3.81 -32.02 -35.66
CA ALA A 272 -2.90 -32.88 -36.41
C ALA A 272 -1.42 -32.46 -36.38
N ALA A 273 -1.12 -31.23 -35.95
CA ALA A 273 0.24 -30.76 -35.74
C ALA A 273 0.68 -30.85 -34.26
N LEU A 274 -0.13 -31.49 -33.41
CA LEU A 274 0.06 -31.61 -31.97
C LEU A 274 0.12 -30.26 -31.26
N SER A 275 -0.61 -29.26 -31.78
CA SER A 275 -0.77 -27.94 -31.17
C SER A 275 -2.03 -27.90 -30.31
N LEU A 276 -1.94 -27.37 -29.09
CA LEU A 276 -3.08 -27.23 -28.19
C LEU A 276 -3.80 -25.89 -28.36
N SER A 277 -5.13 -25.93 -28.30
CA SER A 277 -5.97 -24.73 -28.20
C SER A 277 -7.11 -24.91 -27.21
N SER A 278 -7.37 -23.89 -26.41
CA SER A 278 -8.49 -23.83 -25.49
C SER A 278 -9.80 -23.52 -26.23
N ASP A 279 -10.91 -24.09 -25.76
CA ASP A 279 -12.25 -23.82 -26.27
C ASP A 279 -12.70 -22.38 -26.02
N ARG A 280 -12.19 -21.77 -24.95
CA ARG A 280 -12.46 -20.39 -24.54
C ARG A 280 -11.18 -19.54 -24.59
N PRO A 281 -11.29 -18.22 -24.81
CA PRO A 281 -10.16 -17.30 -24.63
C PRO A 281 -9.52 -17.47 -23.25
N LEU A 282 -8.20 -17.38 -23.17
CA LEU A 282 -7.44 -17.47 -21.91
C LEU A 282 -7.43 -16.10 -21.21
N SER A 283 -8.60 -15.47 -21.08
CA SER A 283 -8.79 -14.09 -20.59
C SER A 283 -8.57 -13.93 -19.09
N ALA A 284 -8.45 -15.04 -18.36
CA ALA A 284 -8.20 -15.11 -16.94
C ALA A 284 -7.14 -16.18 -16.65
N LEU A 285 -6.55 -16.13 -15.44
CA LEU A 285 -5.59 -17.13 -15.00
C LEU A 285 -6.26 -18.51 -15.07
N SER A 286 -5.65 -19.42 -15.82
CA SER A 286 -6.18 -20.76 -16.06
C SER A 286 -5.16 -21.82 -15.68
N ARG A 287 -5.66 -22.98 -15.26
CA ARG A 287 -4.84 -24.08 -14.75
C ARG A 287 -5.12 -25.34 -15.55
N TRP A 288 -4.07 -25.96 -16.05
CA TRP A 288 -4.13 -27.10 -16.94
C TRP A 288 -3.22 -28.20 -16.42
N ARG A 289 -3.72 -29.44 -16.34
CA ARG A 289 -2.91 -30.61 -16.01
C ARG A 289 -2.63 -31.36 -17.31
N LEU A 290 -1.37 -31.61 -17.62
CA LEU A 290 -0.94 -32.20 -18.87
C LEU A 290 0.03 -33.35 -18.61
N HIS A 291 0.12 -34.21 -19.61
CA HIS A 291 1.12 -35.26 -19.69
C HIS A 291 1.84 -35.15 -21.03
N SER A 292 3.16 -35.21 -21.00
CA SER A 292 4.01 -35.19 -22.19
C SER A 292 5.04 -36.29 -22.13
N ALA A 293 5.41 -36.82 -23.30
CA ALA A 293 6.43 -37.86 -23.42
C ALA A 293 7.21 -37.66 -24.73
N PRO A 294 8.52 -37.94 -24.74
CA PRO A 294 9.34 -37.79 -25.93
C PRO A 294 8.84 -38.75 -27.03
N PRO A 295 8.91 -38.36 -28.31
CA PRO A 295 8.53 -39.24 -29.39
C PRO A 295 9.57 -40.35 -29.56
N GLN A 296 9.12 -41.61 -29.62
CA GLN A 296 9.95 -42.72 -30.07
C GLN A 296 9.83 -42.89 -31.59
N ARG A 297 8.60 -42.83 -32.10
CA ARG A 297 8.32 -42.93 -33.53
C ARG A 297 7.02 -42.19 -33.88
N PHE A 298 7.04 -41.44 -34.97
CA PHE A 298 5.82 -40.88 -35.56
C PHE A 298 5.26 -41.82 -36.62
N ASP A 299 3.99 -41.65 -36.99
CA ASP A 299 3.44 -42.28 -38.20
C ASP A 299 4.41 -42.13 -39.39
N ALA A 300 4.74 -43.27 -39.99
CA ALA A 300 5.72 -43.37 -41.06
C ALA A 300 5.20 -42.73 -42.36
N THR A 301 3.92 -42.37 -42.45
CA THR A 301 3.31 -41.80 -43.64
C THR A 301 2.72 -40.43 -43.38
N LEU A 302 3.09 -39.48 -44.23
CA LEU A 302 2.55 -38.13 -44.21
C LEU A 302 1.52 -38.00 -45.33
N SER A 303 0.30 -37.54 -45.02
CA SER A 303 -0.76 -37.43 -46.02
C SER A 303 -0.35 -36.53 -47.19
N THR A 304 -0.88 -36.78 -48.38
CA THR A 304 -0.58 -35.98 -49.59
C THR A 304 -0.83 -34.49 -49.37
N TYR A 305 -1.88 -34.15 -48.62
CA TYR A 305 -2.21 -32.78 -48.26
C TYR A 305 -1.13 -32.16 -47.36
N GLN A 306 -0.80 -32.81 -46.24
CA GLN A 306 0.22 -32.31 -45.30
C GLN A 306 1.58 -32.16 -46.00
N ARG A 307 1.92 -33.09 -46.92
CA ARG A 307 3.19 -33.06 -47.64
C ARG A 307 3.26 -31.85 -48.55
N ARG A 308 2.19 -31.60 -49.30
CA ARG A 308 2.10 -30.42 -50.18
C ARG A 308 2.14 -29.13 -49.36
N ALA A 309 1.39 -29.04 -48.27
CA ALA A 309 1.39 -27.86 -47.40
C ALA A 309 2.78 -27.60 -46.79
N ALA A 310 3.46 -28.64 -46.32
CA ALA A 310 4.80 -28.55 -45.73
C ALA A 310 5.93 -28.35 -46.75
N LEU A 311 5.65 -28.37 -48.05
CA LEU A 311 6.59 -28.06 -49.14
C LEU A 311 6.27 -26.73 -49.85
N GLN A 312 5.11 -26.13 -49.55
CA GLN A 312 4.64 -24.94 -50.24
C GLN A 312 5.54 -23.73 -49.95
N LEU A 313 5.93 -23.01 -51.00
CA LEU A 313 6.60 -21.71 -50.95
C LEU A 313 6.02 -20.80 -52.03
N PRO A 314 6.02 -19.47 -51.83
CA PRO A 314 5.59 -18.52 -52.86
C PRO A 314 6.60 -18.50 -54.02
N GLU A 315 6.10 -18.40 -55.25
CA GLU A 315 6.94 -18.30 -56.44
C GLU A 315 7.64 -16.93 -56.52
N GLY A 316 8.89 -16.92 -56.99
CA GLY A 316 9.63 -15.68 -57.24
C GLY A 316 10.22 -14.99 -56.00
N PHE A 317 10.25 -15.67 -54.86
CA PHE A 317 10.89 -15.21 -53.61
C PHE A 317 12.13 -16.03 -53.28
N ASN A 318 13.14 -15.36 -52.72
CA ASN A 318 14.40 -15.94 -52.22
C ASN A 318 15.12 -16.86 -53.24
N PRO A 319 15.43 -16.35 -54.46
CA PRO A 319 16.00 -17.14 -55.55
C PRO A 319 17.39 -17.72 -55.25
N ARG A 320 18.21 -17.03 -54.44
CA ARG A 320 19.54 -17.52 -54.06
C ARG A 320 19.41 -18.73 -53.15
N THR A 321 18.51 -18.66 -52.17
CA THR A 321 18.19 -19.78 -51.26
C THR A 321 17.65 -20.97 -52.04
N ALA A 322 16.74 -20.74 -52.99
CA ALA A 322 16.18 -21.81 -53.83
C ALA A 322 17.26 -22.51 -54.68
N THR A 323 18.20 -21.75 -55.22
CA THR A 323 19.31 -22.28 -56.03
C THR A 323 20.26 -23.12 -55.17
N LEU A 324 20.65 -22.59 -53.99
CA LEU A 324 21.50 -23.30 -53.04
C LEU A 324 20.87 -24.62 -52.57
N ALA A 325 19.58 -24.59 -52.22
CA ALA A 325 18.85 -25.76 -51.76
C ALA A 325 18.76 -26.86 -52.82
N ARG A 326 18.50 -26.49 -54.09
CA ARG A 326 18.48 -27.44 -55.21
C ARG A 326 19.85 -28.05 -55.46
N GLN A 327 20.91 -27.26 -55.38
CA GLN A 327 22.28 -27.75 -55.47
C GLN A 327 22.56 -28.78 -54.36
N TRP A 328 22.26 -28.44 -53.10
CA TRP A 328 22.48 -29.35 -51.98
C TRP A 328 21.69 -30.64 -52.09
N ARG A 329 20.45 -30.58 -52.62
CA ARG A 329 19.66 -31.77 -52.92
C ARG A 329 20.33 -32.63 -53.99
N GLN A 330 20.82 -32.03 -55.08
CA GLN A 330 21.52 -32.78 -56.13
C GLN A 330 22.77 -33.49 -55.60
N GLU A 331 23.53 -32.83 -54.73
CA GLU A 331 24.73 -33.38 -54.09
C GLU A 331 24.41 -34.48 -53.06
N ALA A 332 23.33 -34.32 -52.29
CA ALA A 332 22.95 -35.26 -51.22
C ALA A 332 22.10 -36.46 -51.69
N GLY A 333 21.54 -36.40 -52.91
CA GLY A 333 20.62 -37.42 -53.40
C GLY A 333 19.38 -37.57 -52.51
N SER A 334 19.09 -38.79 -52.07
CA SER A 334 17.93 -39.11 -51.21
C SER A 334 18.20 -38.97 -49.71
N ASP A 335 19.40 -38.57 -49.27
CA ASP A 335 19.70 -38.37 -47.84
C ASP A 335 19.24 -36.99 -47.35
N ASP A 336 17.97 -36.90 -46.95
CA ASP A 336 17.39 -35.71 -46.34
C ASP A 336 18.18 -35.26 -45.09
N ALA A 337 18.71 -36.20 -44.32
CA ALA A 337 19.44 -35.90 -43.09
C ALA A 337 20.81 -35.29 -43.38
N ALA A 338 21.44 -35.59 -44.53
CA ALA A 338 22.68 -34.93 -44.96
C ALA A 338 22.45 -33.43 -45.22
N VAL A 339 21.35 -33.06 -45.88
CA VAL A 339 20.99 -31.65 -46.13
C VAL A 339 20.76 -30.91 -44.81
N VAL A 340 20.04 -31.53 -43.87
CA VAL A 340 19.80 -30.96 -42.53
C VAL A 340 21.11 -30.77 -41.75
N ARG A 341 21.98 -31.79 -41.69
CA ARG A 341 23.28 -31.70 -41.01
C ARG A 341 24.17 -30.61 -41.61
N ARG A 342 24.20 -30.51 -42.94
CA ARG A 342 24.97 -29.48 -43.65
C ARG A 342 24.45 -28.07 -43.34
N ALA A 343 23.13 -27.88 -43.34
CA ALA A 343 22.52 -26.60 -42.99
C ALA A 343 22.88 -26.16 -41.56
N LEU A 344 22.78 -27.08 -40.58
CA LEU A 344 23.14 -26.78 -39.20
C LEU A 344 24.62 -26.47 -39.04
N ALA A 345 25.50 -27.24 -39.69
CA ALA A 345 26.94 -26.98 -39.65
C ALA A 345 27.29 -25.60 -40.24
N TRP A 346 26.64 -25.21 -41.34
CA TRP A 346 26.83 -23.89 -41.94
C TRP A 346 26.34 -22.77 -41.03
N ILE A 347 25.14 -22.92 -40.46
CA ILE A 347 24.56 -21.93 -39.54
C ILE A 347 25.46 -21.74 -38.30
N THR A 348 25.97 -22.84 -37.73
CA THR A 348 26.84 -22.82 -36.55
C THR A 348 28.16 -22.09 -36.82
N ALA A 349 28.73 -22.24 -38.02
CA ALA A 349 30.04 -21.69 -38.35
C ALA A 349 29.99 -20.19 -38.71
N ASP A 350 28.94 -19.75 -39.40
CA ASP A 350 28.94 -18.46 -40.12
C ASP A 350 28.00 -17.40 -39.53
N PHE A 351 27.10 -17.76 -38.61
CA PHE A 351 26.00 -16.88 -38.18
C PHE A 351 26.14 -16.43 -36.73
N SER A 352 25.50 -15.31 -36.40
CA SER A 352 25.46 -14.76 -35.05
C SER A 352 24.05 -14.42 -34.59
N TYR A 353 23.83 -14.44 -33.27
CA TYR A 353 22.53 -14.10 -32.69
C TYR A 353 22.44 -12.62 -32.31
N THR A 354 21.40 -11.92 -32.78
CA THR A 354 21.10 -10.52 -32.42
C THR A 354 19.61 -10.19 -32.54
N LEU A 355 19.10 -9.35 -31.64
CA LEU A 355 17.74 -8.77 -31.73
C LEU A 355 17.71 -7.50 -32.60
N ALA A 356 18.86 -6.89 -32.87
CA ALA A 356 18.97 -5.70 -33.69
C ALA A 356 19.14 -6.10 -35.16
N THR A 357 18.02 -6.35 -35.84
CA THR A 357 17.99 -6.77 -37.25
C THR A 357 17.45 -5.65 -38.15
N PRO A 358 17.93 -5.54 -39.40
CA PRO A 358 17.35 -4.61 -40.38
C PRO A 358 15.89 -4.99 -40.69
N ALA A 359 15.11 -4.02 -41.17
CA ALA A 359 13.73 -4.27 -41.60
C ALA A 359 13.69 -5.28 -42.77
N PRO A 360 12.66 -6.13 -42.84
CA PRO A 360 12.56 -7.15 -43.87
C PRO A 360 12.40 -6.52 -45.26
N GLY A 361 13.29 -6.87 -46.19
CA GLY A 361 13.20 -6.53 -47.61
C GLY A 361 12.27 -7.47 -48.38
N ARG A 362 12.33 -7.44 -49.73
CA ARG A 362 11.53 -8.34 -50.59
C ARG A 362 11.88 -9.82 -50.39
N ASP A 363 13.17 -10.14 -50.30
CA ASP A 363 13.69 -11.49 -50.16
C ASP A 363 14.38 -11.66 -48.80
N PRO A 364 13.61 -11.74 -47.70
CA PRO A 364 14.15 -11.65 -46.34
C PRO A 364 15.06 -12.84 -45.99
N VAL A 365 14.82 -14.02 -46.58
CA VAL A 365 15.63 -15.22 -46.33
C VAL A 365 16.97 -15.14 -47.07
N ASP A 366 16.97 -14.64 -48.31
CA ASP A 366 18.23 -14.41 -49.04
C ASP A 366 19.10 -13.38 -48.31
N ALA A 367 18.50 -12.25 -47.89
CA ALA A 367 19.23 -11.22 -47.17
C ALA A 367 19.83 -11.78 -45.86
N PHE A 368 19.08 -12.59 -45.12
CA PHE A 368 19.57 -13.25 -43.91
C PHE A 368 20.72 -14.22 -44.17
N LEU A 369 20.52 -15.18 -45.08
CA LEU A 369 21.46 -16.28 -45.30
C LEU A 369 22.78 -15.85 -45.94
N PHE A 370 22.75 -14.77 -46.73
CA PHE A 370 23.90 -14.41 -47.56
C PHE A 370 24.50 -13.04 -47.29
N ASP A 371 23.71 -12.07 -46.79
CA ASP A 371 24.19 -10.69 -46.69
C ASP A 371 24.59 -10.36 -45.25
N TYR A 372 23.68 -10.45 -44.28
CA TYR A 372 23.97 -10.02 -42.90
C TYR A 372 24.24 -11.16 -41.91
N LYS A 373 23.74 -12.39 -42.13
CA LYS A 373 24.02 -13.60 -41.31
C LYS A 373 23.88 -13.42 -39.78
N ALA A 374 23.04 -12.47 -39.36
CA ALA A 374 22.87 -12.11 -37.96
C ALA A 374 21.37 -11.89 -37.68
N GLY A 375 20.80 -12.64 -36.74
CA GLY A 375 19.36 -12.54 -36.46
C GLY A 375 18.95 -13.24 -35.19
N TYR A 376 17.64 -13.41 -35.01
CA TYR A 376 17.07 -14.11 -33.85
C TYR A 376 16.22 -15.30 -34.29
N CYS A 377 15.58 -15.97 -33.33
CA CYS A 377 14.96 -17.29 -33.52
C CYS A 377 14.03 -17.39 -34.76
N GLN A 378 13.26 -16.34 -35.06
CA GLN A 378 12.42 -16.31 -36.26
C GLN A 378 13.21 -16.34 -37.57
N HIS A 379 14.31 -15.60 -37.65
CA HIS A 379 15.14 -15.54 -38.85
C HIS A 379 15.76 -16.91 -39.13
N PHE A 380 16.33 -17.53 -38.08
CA PHE A 380 16.91 -18.87 -38.16
C PHE A 380 15.87 -19.93 -38.53
N SER A 381 14.73 -19.98 -37.82
CA SER A 381 13.69 -21.00 -38.07
C SER A 381 13.04 -20.83 -39.44
N SER A 382 12.70 -19.59 -39.82
CA SER A 382 12.14 -19.26 -41.14
C SER A 382 13.09 -19.64 -42.26
N ALA A 383 14.34 -19.16 -42.21
CA ALA A 383 15.32 -19.40 -43.26
C ALA A 383 15.66 -20.88 -43.41
N PHE A 384 15.79 -21.60 -42.29
CA PHE A 384 16.01 -23.03 -42.30
C PHE A 384 14.84 -23.77 -42.96
N VAL A 385 13.59 -23.46 -42.58
CA VAL A 385 12.42 -24.12 -43.17
C VAL A 385 12.31 -23.80 -44.67
N VAL A 386 12.53 -22.56 -45.10
CA VAL A 386 12.52 -22.19 -46.53
C VAL A 386 13.61 -22.94 -47.30
N LEU A 387 14.81 -23.09 -46.73
CA LEU A 387 15.90 -23.86 -47.33
C LEU A 387 15.52 -25.35 -47.46
N MET A 388 14.98 -25.96 -46.42
CA MET A 388 14.54 -27.37 -46.42
C MET A 388 13.43 -27.62 -47.44
N ARG A 389 12.43 -26.72 -47.52
CA ARG A 389 11.34 -26.82 -48.49
C ARG A 389 11.82 -26.74 -49.93
N ASN A 390 12.74 -25.81 -50.23
CA ASN A 390 13.36 -25.73 -51.57
C ASN A 390 14.22 -26.97 -51.89
N ALA A 391 14.76 -27.65 -50.88
CA ALA A 391 15.45 -28.93 -51.03
C ALA A 391 14.48 -30.13 -51.13
N GLY A 392 13.17 -29.91 -51.15
CA GLY A 392 12.17 -30.98 -51.23
C GLY A 392 11.92 -31.72 -49.92
N ILE A 393 12.39 -31.20 -48.78
CA ILE A 393 12.17 -31.77 -47.44
C ILE A 393 10.94 -31.08 -46.83
N PRO A 394 9.87 -31.82 -46.48
CA PRO A 394 8.71 -31.23 -45.82
C PRO A 394 9.14 -30.64 -44.47
N ALA A 395 8.89 -29.35 -44.28
CA ALA A 395 9.34 -28.63 -43.10
C ALA A 395 8.30 -27.60 -42.64
N ARG A 396 8.29 -27.25 -41.36
CA ARG A 396 7.36 -26.26 -40.77
C ARG A 396 7.99 -25.54 -39.59
N VAL A 397 7.49 -24.35 -39.28
CA VAL A 397 7.92 -23.56 -38.13
C VAL A 397 7.02 -23.89 -36.94
N VAL A 398 7.60 -23.98 -35.75
CA VAL A 398 6.87 -24.14 -34.49
C VAL A 398 7.20 -22.95 -33.61
N THR A 399 6.17 -22.33 -33.04
CA THR A 399 6.32 -21.23 -32.08
C THR A 399 5.93 -21.71 -30.68
N GLY A 400 6.55 -21.15 -29.67
CA GLY A 400 6.39 -21.61 -28.30
C GLY A 400 7.27 -20.86 -27.32
N PHE A 401 7.71 -21.55 -26.28
CA PHE A 401 8.74 -21.07 -25.35
C PHE A 401 9.85 -22.11 -25.23
N ALA A 402 11.05 -21.70 -24.86
CA ALA A 402 12.14 -22.62 -24.56
C ALA A 402 12.79 -22.29 -23.20
N GLY A 403 13.16 -23.32 -22.45
CA GLY A 403 13.78 -23.18 -21.14
C GLY A 403 12.77 -22.96 -20.02
N GLY A 404 12.89 -21.82 -19.34
CA GLY A 404 12.17 -21.48 -18.10
C GLY A 404 13.08 -21.45 -16.88
N THR A 405 12.86 -20.47 -16.00
CA THR A 405 13.71 -20.23 -14.82
C THR A 405 13.08 -20.87 -13.58
N ARG A 406 13.84 -21.66 -12.81
CA ARG A 406 13.33 -22.33 -11.61
C ARG A 406 13.20 -21.34 -10.45
N ASN A 407 11.98 -21.18 -9.95
CA ASN A 407 11.73 -20.55 -8.66
C ASN A 407 12.02 -21.55 -7.54
N ARG A 408 13.13 -21.34 -6.82
CA ARG A 408 13.61 -22.28 -5.79
C ARG A 408 12.76 -22.26 -4.51
N ILE A 409 11.94 -21.22 -4.31
CA ILE A 409 11.13 -21.06 -3.08
C ILE A 409 9.90 -21.96 -3.12
N GLY A 410 9.21 -22.01 -4.26
CA GLY A 410 8.01 -22.85 -4.43
C GLY A 410 8.21 -24.10 -5.27
N ASP A 411 9.44 -24.35 -5.74
CA ASP A 411 9.83 -25.45 -6.62
C ASP A 411 8.97 -25.60 -7.90
N TYR A 412 9.04 -24.59 -8.75
CA TYR A 412 8.35 -24.56 -10.05
C TYR A 412 9.15 -23.74 -11.06
N TRP A 413 8.79 -23.84 -12.34
CA TRP A 413 9.44 -23.14 -13.43
C TRP A 413 8.58 -21.97 -13.89
N VAL A 414 9.18 -20.81 -14.02
CA VAL A 414 8.56 -19.60 -14.58
C VAL A 414 9.06 -19.43 -15.99
N LEU A 415 8.14 -19.41 -16.95
CA LEU A 415 8.44 -19.03 -18.32
C LEU A 415 7.96 -17.61 -18.51
N ARG A 416 8.83 -16.75 -19.01
CA ARG A 416 8.55 -15.35 -19.30
C ARG A 416 8.22 -15.19 -20.78
N ARG A 417 7.61 -14.06 -21.12
CA ARG A 417 7.27 -13.74 -22.51
C ARG A 417 8.52 -13.59 -23.38
N MET A 418 9.61 -13.09 -22.80
CA MET A 418 10.94 -13.05 -23.39
C MET A 418 11.54 -14.43 -23.72
N ASP A 419 11.05 -15.51 -23.09
CA ASP A 419 11.47 -16.88 -23.41
C ASP A 419 10.75 -17.42 -24.67
N ALA A 420 9.94 -16.59 -25.34
CA ALA A 420 9.28 -16.93 -26.59
C ALA A 420 10.30 -17.32 -27.64
N HIS A 421 10.09 -18.50 -28.21
CA HIS A 421 11.04 -19.13 -29.11
C HIS A 421 10.37 -19.72 -30.34
N ALA A 422 11.11 -19.79 -31.43
CA ALA A 422 10.67 -20.40 -32.68
C ALA A 422 11.74 -21.37 -33.19
N TRP A 423 11.32 -22.58 -33.55
CA TRP A 423 12.18 -23.62 -34.09
C TRP A 423 11.56 -24.27 -35.32
N ALA A 424 12.29 -25.19 -35.94
CA ALA A 424 11.85 -25.90 -37.13
C ALA A 424 11.50 -27.36 -36.81
N GLU A 425 10.60 -27.93 -37.60
CA GLU A 425 10.45 -29.37 -37.70
C GLU A 425 10.61 -29.80 -39.14
N VAL A 426 11.32 -30.90 -39.35
CA VAL A 426 11.49 -31.54 -40.65
C VAL A 426 10.90 -32.93 -40.60
N TRP A 427 10.22 -33.34 -41.66
CA TRP A 427 9.75 -34.71 -41.78
C TRP A 427 10.83 -35.56 -42.44
N LEU A 428 11.26 -36.61 -41.75
CA LEU A 428 12.26 -37.55 -42.25
C LEU A 428 11.62 -38.94 -42.41
N PRO A 429 11.86 -39.65 -43.52
CA PRO A 429 11.34 -40.99 -43.71
C PRO A 429 11.61 -41.89 -42.50
N GLN A 430 10.64 -42.72 -42.12
CA GLN A 430 10.68 -43.67 -41.00
C GLN A 430 10.75 -43.08 -39.58
N ARG A 431 11.26 -41.84 -39.41
CA ARG A 431 11.28 -41.12 -38.12
C ARG A 431 10.09 -40.18 -37.93
N GLY A 432 9.56 -39.66 -39.03
CA GLY A 432 8.52 -38.63 -39.07
C GLY A 432 9.02 -37.24 -38.68
N TRP A 433 8.24 -36.47 -37.92
CA TRP A 433 8.59 -35.10 -37.58
C TRP A 433 9.72 -35.03 -36.55
N VAL A 434 10.83 -34.40 -36.91
CA VAL A 434 12.00 -34.23 -36.05
C VAL A 434 12.18 -32.75 -35.74
N ARG A 435 12.23 -32.41 -34.45
CA ARG A 435 12.55 -31.07 -33.96
C ARG A 435 13.99 -30.71 -34.31
N ILE A 436 14.18 -29.57 -34.96
CA ILE A 436 15.47 -28.98 -35.30
C ILE A 436 15.45 -27.51 -34.87
N ASP A 437 16.41 -27.11 -34.06
CA ASP A 437 16.57 -25.72 -33.62
C ASP A 437 17.88 -25.14 -34.15
N PRO A 438 17.85 -24.38 -35.26
CA PRO A 438 19.05 -23.75 -35.80
C PRO A 438 19.59 -22.64 -34.91
N THR A 439 18.79 -22.09 -34.00
CA THR A 439 19.25 -21.05 -33.06
C THR A 439 20.06 -21.65 -31.92
N ALA A 440 19.63 -22.79 -31.38
CA ALA A 440 20.39 -23.51 -30.36
C ALA A 440 21.78 -23.95 -30.85
N ALA A 441 21.98 -24.06 -32.16
CA ALA A 441 23.28 -24.35 -32.76
C ALA A 441 24.25 -23.14 -32.72
N VAL A 442 23.73 -21.91 -32.77
CA VAL A 442 24.53 -20.66 -32.77
C VAL A 442 24.71 -20.08 -31.38
N ALA A 443 23.66 -20.14 -30.56
CA ALA A 443 23.63 -19.56 -29.22
C ALA A 443 22.99 -20.56 -28.23
N PRO A 444 23.64 -21.71 -27.96
CA PRO A 444 23.12 -22.72 -27.04
C PRO A 444 22.83 -22.13 -25.65
N GLU A 445 23.67 -21.20 -25.17
CA GLU A 445 23.48 -20.49 -23.92
C GLU A 445 22.17 -19.68 -23.90
N ARG A 446 21.67 -19.22 -25.06
CA ARG A 446 20.41 -18.48 -25.14
C ARG A 446 19.15 -19.34 -25.05
N ILE A 447 19.28 -20.64 -25.25
CA ILE A 447 18.15 -21.58 -25.25
C ILE A 447 18.22 -22.55 -24.06
N LEU A 448 19.42 -23.01 -23.72
CA LEU A 448 19.66 -24.02 -22.70
C LEU A 448 19.96 -23.43 -21.33
N ASP A 449 20.66 -22.29 -21.26
CA ASP A 449 20.94 -21.65 -19.97
C ASP A 449 19.75 -20.80 -19.55
N THR A 450 19.41 -20.84 -18.27
CA THR A 450 18.36 -20.00 -17.72
C THR A 450 18.83 -18.54 -17.60
N LEU A 451 17.88 -17.60 -17.48
CA LEU A 451 18.23 -16.20 -17.19
C LEU A 451 19.09 -16.09 -15.91
N ASP A 452 18.79 -16.93 -14.92
CA ASP A 452 19.57 -17.04 -13.68
C ASP A 452 21.00 -17.53 -13.92
N ASP A 453 21.20 -18.50 -14.81
CA ASP A 453 22.54 -19.03 -15.14
C ASP A 453 23.39 -17.95 -15.86
N ARG A 454 22.78 -17.19 -16.78
CA ARG A 454 23.45 -16.10 -17.49
C ARG A 454 23.77 -14.92 -16.58
N LEU A 455 22.82 -14.55 -15.71
CA LEU A 455 23.03 -13.46 -14.77
C LEU A 455 24.01 -13.88 -13.67
N GLN A 456 24.04 -15.13 -13.22
CA GLN A 456 25.05 -15.63 -12.28
C GLN A 456 26.44 -15.70 -12.91
N ALA A 457 26.54 -16.07 -14.19
CA ALA A 457 27.81 -16.09 -14.93
C ALA A 457 28.40 -14.67 -15.17
N GLY A 458 27.55 -13.63 -15.17
CA GLY A 458 27.97 -12.23 -15.34
C GLY A 458 27.83 -11.32 -14.11
N ALA A 459 27.30 -11.82 -12.99
CA ALA A 459 27.07 -11.02 -11.78
C ALA A 459 28.27 -11.08 -10.85
N ASP A 460 29.24 -10.20 -11.08
CA ASP A 460 30.36 -9.96 -10.15
C ASP A 460 29.93 -9.27 -8.85
N THR A 461 28.65 -8.90 -8.68
CA THR A 461 28.17 -8.10 -7.54
C THR A 461 27.02 -8.76 -6.76
N GLY A 462 27.16 -8.84 -5.43
CA GLY A 462 26.13 -9.40 -4.53
C GLY A 462 24.79 -8.64 -4.51
N LEU A 463 24.74 -7.41 -5.04
CA LEU A 463 23.49 -6.67 -5.21
C LEU A 463 22.60 -7.30 -6.29
N GLN A 464 23.18 -7.70 -7.42
CA GLN A 464 22.43 -8.28 -8.53
C GLN A 464 21.81 -9.64 -8.15
N GLN A 465 22.54 -10.44 -7.37
CA GLN A 465 22.03 -11.69 -6.83
C GLN A 465 20.87 -11.48 -5.83
N ARG A 466 20.93 -10.41 -5.00
CA ARG A 466 19.81 -10.02 -4.13
C ARG A 466 18.57 -9.58 -4.92
N TRP A 467 18.75 -8.83 -6.01
CA TRP A 467 17.63 -8.44 -6.90
C TRP A 467 16.93 -9.66 -7.51
N LEU A 468 17.68 -10.67 -7.95
CA LEU A 468 17.11 -11.92 -8.47
C LEU A 468 16.33 -12.68 -7.42
N GLN A 469 16.88 -12.80 -6.20
CA GLN A 469 16.16 -13.42 -5.09
C GLN A 469 14.85 -12.68 -4.75
N LEU A 470 14.87 -11.34 -4.73
CA LEU A 470 13.66 -10.54 -4.53
C LEU A 470 12.64 -10.78 -5.66
N GLY A 471 13.09 -10.94 -6.90
CA GLY A 471 12.23 -11.32 -8.02
C GLY A 471 11.55 -12.68 -7.83
N GLN A 472 12.29 -13.70 -7.38
CA GLN A 472 11.74 -15.02 -7.08
C GLN A 472 10.73 -14.99 -5.91
N VAL A 473 11.02 -14.23 -4.85
CA VAL A 473 10.09 -14.01 -3.73
C VAL A 473 8.82 -13.30 -4.22
N GLY A 474 8.98 -12.27 -5.06
CA GLY A 474 7.88 -11.55 -5.68
C GLY A 474 6.95 -12.45 -6.50
N ASP A 475 7.53 -13.29 -7.36
CA ASP A 475 6.76 -14.24 -8.14
C ASP A 475 6.09 -15.31 -7.27
N TRP A 476 6.78 -15.81 -6.24
CA TRP A 476 6.20 -16.76 -5.28
C TRP A 476 5.00 -16.17 -4.53
N MET A 477 5.11 -14.92 -4.05
CA MET A 477 3.98 -14.20 -3.44
C MET A 477 2.83 -14.01 -4.43
N ARG A 478 3.13 -13.70 -5.70
CA ARG A 478 2.12 -13.55 -6.74
C ARG A 478 1.42 -14.88 -7.02
N ARG A 479 2.15 -15.99 -7.14
CA ARG A 479 1.58 -17.32 -7.29
C ARG A 479 0.71 -17.69 -6.08
N GLY A 480 1.19 -17.49 -4.86
CA GLY A 480 0.41 -17.74 -3.64
C GLY A 480 -0.87 -16.89 -3.58
N TRP A 481 -0.80 -15.63 -4.01
CA TRP A 481 -1.98 -14.76 -4.14
C TRP A 481 -2.95 -15.25 -5.21
N ASN A 482 -2.43 -15.64 -6.37
CA ASN A 482 -3.22 -16.23 -7.45
C ASN A 482 -3.94 -17.50 -6.97
N GLU A 483 -3.24 -18.35 -6.20
CA GLU A 483 -3.80 -19.55 -5.61
C GLU A 483 -4.80 -19.24 -4.50
N LEU A 484 -4.61 -18.22 -3.66
CA LEU A 484 -5.53 -17.97 -2.53
C LEU A 484 -6.76 -17.15 -2.93
N VAL A 485 -6.57 -16.15 -3.80
CA VAL A 485 -7.56 -15.09 -4.05
C VAL A 485 -8.16 -15.20 -5.44
N LEU A 486 -7.32 -15.33 -6.48
CA LEU A 486 -7.81 -15.30 -7.87
C LEU A 486 -8.44 -16.62 -8.31
N SER A 487 -7.91 -17.76 -7.89
CA SER A 487 -8.46 -19.09 -8.19
C SER A 487 -9.51 -19.57 -7.19
N PHE A 488 -10.01 -18.67 -6.32
CA PHE A 488 -11.12 -18.99 -5.43
C PHE A 488 -12.42 -19.09 -6.26
N ASP A 489 -12.82 -20.31 -6.62
CA ASP A 489 -14.00 -20.57 -7.43
C ASP A 489 -15.14 -21.20 -6.60
N ALA A 490 -16.25 -21.52 -7.25
CA ALA A 490 -17.40 -22.16 -6.61
C ALA A 490 -17.04 -23.52 -5.98
N ARG A 491 -16.15 -24.30 -6.62
CA ARG A 491 -15.68 -25.59 -6.09
C ARG A 491 -14.91 -25.41 -4.79
N ARG A 492 -14.00 -24.44 -4.74
CA ARG A 492 -13.23 -24.16 -3.52
C ARG A 492 -14.08 -23.57 -2.41
N GLN A 493 -15.07 -22.73 -2.76
CA GLN A 493 -16.06 -22.23 -1.80
C GLN A 493 -16.83 -23.39 -1.14
N GLN A 494 -17.25 -24.39 -1.92
CA GLN A 494 -17.90 -25.59 -1.40
C GLN A 494 -16.95 -26.43 -0.53
N GLN A 495 -15.72 -26.69 -0.99
CA GLN A 495 -14.71 -27.44 -0.22
C GLN A 495 -14.39 -26.81 1.15
N LEU A 496 -14.44 -25.48 1.27
CA LEU A 496 -14.22 -24.79 2.54
C LEU A 496 -15.38 -24.92 3.53
N LEU A 497 -16.58 -25.22 3.04
CA LEU A 497 -17.79 -25.38 3.85
C LEU A 497 -18.02 -26.85 4.26
N GLN A 498 -17.40 -27.81 3.55
CA GLN A 498 -17.44 -29.25 3.89
C GLN A 498 -17.05 -29.57 5.34
N PRO A 499 -15.98 -28.98 5.95
CA PRO A 499 -15.63 -29.25 7.34
C PRO A 499 -16.72 -28.86 8.36
N PHE A 500 -17.67 -28.00 7.98
CA PHE A 500 -18.79 -27.58 8.81
C PHE A 500 -20.04 -28.45 8.61
N GLY A 501 -19.93 -29.57 7.87
CA GLY A 501 -21.03 -30.48 7.59
C GLY A 501 -22.03 -29.97 6.56
N LEU A 502 -21.62 -28.99 5.74
CA LEU A 502 -22.44 -28.38 4.70
C LEU A 502 -22.03 -28.91 3.32
N ASP A 503 -22.38 -30.16 3.05
CA ASP A 503 -22.11 -30.82 1.76
C ASP A 503 -23.14 -30.38 0.71
N ASP A 504 -22.68 -30.17 -0.54
CA ASP A 504 -23.51 -29.86 -1.72
C ASP A 504 -24.56 -28.75 -1.51
N LEU A 505 -24.16 -27.65 -0.86
CA LEU A 505 -25.03 -26.48 -0.68
C LEU A 505 -25.59 -26.01 -2.03
N GLN A 506 -26.92 -26.05 -2.16
CA GLN A 506 -27.60 -25.49 -3.31
C GLN A 506 -27.36 -23.97 -3.39
N PRO A 507 -27.33 -23.36 -4.58
CA PRO A 507 -27.11 -21.91 -4.73
C PRO A 507 -28.04 -21.05 -3.87
N GLY A 508 -29.29 -21.48 -3.65
CA GLY A 508 -30.25 -20.80 -2.79
C GLY A 508 -29.87 -20.85 -1.30
N GLN A 509 -29.27 -21.95 -0.82
CA GLN A 509 -28.81 -22.08 0.56
C GLN A 509 -27.58 -21.19 0.80
N LEU A 510 -26.65 -21.13 -0.16
CA LEU A 510 -25.51 -20.20 -0.14
C LEU A 510 -25.98 -18.74 -0.10
N LEU A 511 -26.94 -18.36 -0.95
CA LEU A 511 -27.52 -17.01 -0.94
C LEU A 511 -28.18 -16.70 0.40
N THR A 512 -28.93 -17.63 0.97
CA THR A 512 -29.58 -17.44 2.28
C THR A 512 -28.53 -17.27 3.38
N GLY A 513 -27.50 -18.11 3.41
CA GLY A 513 -26.37 -17.98 4.34
C GLY A 513 -25.64 -16.65 4.20
N PHE A 514 -25.40 -16.20 2.97
CA PHE A 514 -24.81 -14.90 2.67
C PHE A 514 -25.66 -13.74 3.23
N VAL A 515 -26.95 -13.72 2.94
CA VAL A 515 -27.88 -12.67 3.42
C VAL A 515 -27.91 -12.66 4.94
N MET A 516 -28.02 -13.82 5.60
CA MET A 516 -27.98 -13.90 7.06
C MET A 516 -26.68 -13.35 7.65
N ALA A 517 -25.53 -13.73 7.08
CA ALA A 517 -24.23 -13.26 7.55
C ALA A 517 -24.06 -11.75 7.37
N VAL A 518 -24.49 -11.20 6.23
CA VAL A 518 -24.49 -9.75 5.98
C VAL A 518 -25.41 -9.03 6.95
N SER A 519 -26.64 -9.52 7.15
CA SER A 519 -27.59 -8.94 8.10
C SER A 519 -27.05 -8.95 9.53
N LEU A 520 -26.42 -10.04 9.95
CA LEU A 520 -25.79 -10.15 11.28
C LEU A 520 -24.61 -9.17 11.41
N ALA A 521 -23.75 -9.07 10.40
CA ALA A 521 -22.62 -8.13 10.40
C ALA A 521 -23.10 -6.67 10.45
N LEU A 522 -24.14 -6.32 9.69
CA LEU A 522 -24.76 -4.99 9.72
C LEU A 522 -25.41 -4.69 11.07
N ALA A 523 -26.14 -5.66 11.65
CA ALA A 523 -26.75 -5.52 12.98
C ALA A 523 -25.68 -5.33 14.07
N TRP A 524 -24.59 -6.10 14.02
CA TRP A 524 -23.44 -5.95 14.90
C TRP A 524 -22.78 -4.58 14.77
N MET A 525 -22.54 -4.12 13.53
CA MET A 525 -21.97 -2.80 13.26
C MET A 525 -22.89 -1.68 13.76
N ALA A 526 -24.19 -1.76 13.49
CA ALA A 526 -25.19 -0.81 13.98
C ALA A 526 -25.23 -0.78 15.51
N TRP A 527 -25.18 -1.95 16.16
CA TRP A 527 -25.12 -2.07 17.62
C TRP A 527 -23.84 -1.46 18.20
N LEU A 528 -22.68 -1.68 17.60
CA LEU A 528 -21.41 -1.06 18.02
C LEU A 528 -21.46 0.47 17.85
N LEU A 529 -21.95 0.96 16.71
CA LEU A 529 -22.08 2.39 16.45
C LEU A 529 -23.11 3.05 17.39
N ALA A 530 -24.21 2.37 17.70
CA ALA A 530 -25.21 2.83 18.66
C ALA A 530 -24.71 2.80 20.11
N ARG A 531 -23.70 1.97 20.42
CA ARG A 531 -22.97 1.97 21.70
C ARG A 531 -21.87 3.01 21.78
N GLY A 532 -21.52 3.68 20.68
CA GLY A 532 -20.59 4.81 20.67
C GLY A 532 -21.02 5.89 21.67
N GLU A 533 -20.05 6.53 22.33
CA GLU A 533 -20.25 7.39 23.51
C GLU A 533 -21.45 8.34 23.37
N ARG A 534 -22.55 8.02 24.08
CA ARG A 534 -23.76 8.87 24.14
C ARG A 534 -23.48 10.25 24.74
N GLU A 535 -22.41 10.37 25.51
CA GLU A 535 -21.98 11.62 26.15
C GLU A 535 -20.62 12.05 25.59
N ARG A 536 -20.67 12.90 24.56
CA ARG A 536 -19.45 13.47 23.94
C ARG A 536 -18.67 14.37 24.90
N ASP A 537 -19.37 15.04 25.82
CA ASP A 537 -18.77 15.96 26.78
C ASP A 537 -17.98 15.20 27.87
N PRO A 538 -16.65 15.38 27.97
CA PRO A 538 -15.84 14.77 29.01
C PRO A 538 -16.24 15.22 30.43
N LEU A 539 -16.76 16.44 30.59
CA LEU A 539 -17.23 16.95 31.88
C LEU A 539 -18.52 16.25 32.31
N LEU A 540 -19.48 16.11 31.40
CA LEU A 540 -20.73 15.39 31.66
C LEU A 540 -20.48 13.91 31.98
N ARG A 541 -19.54 13.27 31.28
CA ARG A 541 -19.12 11.89 31.60
C ARG A 541 -18.49 11.79 32.98
N ALA A 542 -17.63 12.74 33.34
CA ALA A 542 -17.05 12.78 34.69
C ALA A 542 -18.13 12.99 35.75
N TRP A 543 -19.10 13.87 35.46
CA TRP A 543 -20.25 14.16 36.32
C TRP A 543 -21.15 12.92 36.54
N HIS A 544 -21.49 12.18 35.49
CA HIS A 544 -22.27 10.95 35.63
C HIS A 544 -21.51 9.81 36.31
N ARG A 545 -20.19 9.68 36.06
CA ARG A 545 -19.34 8.74 36.81
C ARG A 545 -19.31 9.06 38.30
N LEU A 546 -19.26 10.35 38.66
CA LEU A 546 -19.34 10.80 40.05
C LEU A 546 -20.71 10.43 40.64
N GLY A 547 -21.80 10.75 39.95
CA GLY A 547 -23.16 10.39 40.37
C GLY A 547 -23.35 8.89 40.61
N LEU A 548 -22.86 8.04 39.71
CA LEU A 548 -22.93 6.58 39.84
C LEU A 548 -22.11 6.06 41.03
N ARG A 549 -20.96 6.65 41.35
CA ARG A 549 -20.16 6.27 42.52
C ARG A 549 -20.90 6.56 43.82
N TYR A 550 -21.48 7.74 43.95
CA TYR A 550 -22.22 8.14 45.14
C TYR A 550 -23.58 7.43 45.25
N ALA A 551 -24.22 7.08 44.13
CA ALA A 551 -25.42 6.23 44.13
C ALA A 551 -25.17 4.86 44.76
N ARG A 552 -24.00 4.24 44.52
CA ARG A 552 -23.62 2.97 45.18
C ARG A 552 -23.45 3.11 46.70
N LEU A 553 -23.20 4.31 47.20
CA LEU A 553 -23.07 4.62 48.61
C LEU A 553 -24.40 5.07 49.25
N GLY A 554 -25.52 4.99 48.51
CA GLY A 554 -26.84 5.48 48.96
C GLY A 554 -26.98 7.00 48.93
N LEU A 555 -25.97 7.73 48.42
CA LEU A 555 -25.92 9.18 48.33
C LEU A 555 -26.14 9.68 46.88
N GLY A 556 -26.94 8.94 46.10
CA GLY A 556 -27.22 9.30 44.71
C GLY A 556 -28.02 10.59 44.58
N ARG A 557 -27.69 11.41 43.58
CA ARG A 557 -28.43 12.64 43.27
C ARG A 557 -29.85 12.30 42.82
N GLU A 558 -30.84 12.98 43.37
CA GLU A 558 -32.22 12.83 42.90
C GLU A 558 -32.45 13.61 41.59
N PRO A 559 -33.34 13.18 40.68
CA PRO A 559 -33.50 13.79 39.36
C PRO A 559 -33.79 15.30 39.40
N HIS A 560 -34.49 15.76 40.43
CA HIS A 560 -34.89 17.15 40.63
C HIS A 560 -33.92 17.94 41.53
N GLU A 561 -32.85 17.31 42.04
CA GLU A 561 -31.95 17.92 43.00
C GLU A 561 -30.82 18.69 42.30
N PRO A 562 -30.64 20.00 42.57
CA PRO A 562 -29.52 20.78 42.03
C PRO A 562 -28.16 20.26 42.51
N ALA A 563 -27.13 20.39 41.68
CA ALA A 563 -25.76 19.90 41.94
C ALA A 563 -25.19 20.35 43.30
N LEU A 564 -25.40 21.60 43.67
CA LEU A 564 -24.91 22.16 44.95
C LEU A 564 -25.67 21.60 46.16
N ARG A 565 -26.98 21.39 46.04
CA ARG A 565 -27.78 20.80 47.12
C ARG A 565 -27.39 19.34 47.35
N TRP A 566 -27.17 18.60 46.26
CA TRP A 566 -26.64 17.24 46.33
C TRP A 566 -25.26 17.18 46.97
N ALA A 567 -24.35 18.09 46.60
CA ALA A 567 -23.02 18.17 47.21
C ALA A 567 -23.10 18.45 48.73
N HIS A 568 -24.03 19.31 49.18
CA HIS A 568 -24.28 19.53 50.60
C HIS A 568 -24.84 18.29 51.30
N ARG A 569 -25.78 17.57 50.68
CA ARG A 569 -26.33 16.32 51.27
C ARG A 569 -25.32 15.18 51.31
N ALA A 570 -24.49 15.07 50.29
CA ALA A 570 -23.40 14.09 50.22
C ALA A 570 -22.19 14.49 51.07
N SER A 571 -22.16 15.72 51.62
CA SER A 571 -21.12 16.13 52.54
C SER A 571 -21.31 15.41 53.88
N PRO A 572 -20.26 14.77 54.43
CA PRO A 572 -20.39 13.99 55.65
C PRO A 572 -20.71 14.90 56.85
N ASP A 573 -21.78 14.57 57.58
CA ASP A 573 -22.07 15.19 58.87
C ASP A 573 -21.13 14.61 59.94
N PHE A 574 -19.99 15.26 60.15
CA PHE A 574 -18.91 14.78 61.02
C PHE A 574 -19.32 14.55 62.49
N ARG A 575 -20.49 15.03 62.91
CA ARG A 575 -20.97 14.88 64.30
C ARG A 575 -21.39 13.44 64.62
N SER A 576 -21.90 12.69 63.64
CA SER A 576 -22.55 11.38 63.84
C SER A 576 -21.62 10.16 63.76
N LEU A 577 -20.32 10.34 63.52
CA LEU A 577 -19.38 9.21 63.39
C LEU A 577 -19.12 8.52 64.75
N PRO A 578 -19.13 7.17 64.79
CA PRO A 578 -18.84 6.41 66.01
C PRO A 578 -17.41 6.65 66.50
N MET A 579 -17.22 6.58 67.83
CA MET A 579 -16.01 7.03 68.53
C MET A 579 -14.71 6.35 68.03
N ASN A 580 -14.79 5.10 67.57
CA ASN A 580 -13.66 4.37 66.99
C ASN A 580 -13.19 4.95 65.64
N THR A 581 -14.10 5.48 64.83
CA THR A 581 -13.76 6.14 63.56
C THR A 581 -13.14 7.52 63.80
N LYS A 582 -13.57 8.21 64.86
CA LYS A 582 -12.95 9.47 65.32
C LYS A 582 -11.53 9.24 65.83
N PHE A 583 -11.26 8.13 66.52
CA PHE A 583 -9.92 7.72 66.94
C PHE A 583 -9.01 7.33 65.76
N LEU A 584 -9.53 6.60 64.79
CA LEU A 584 -8.76 6.23 63.59
C LEU A 584 -8.46 7.46 62.72
N LEU A 585 -9.41 8.39 62.57
CA LEU A 585 -9.22 9.66 61.87
C LEU A 585 -8.25 10.59 62.59
N THR A 586 -8.23 10.62 63.92
CA THR A 586 -7.25 11.40 64.69
C THR A 586 -5.86 10.78 64.65
N ALA A 587 -5.72 9.46 64.64
CA ALA A 587 -4.44 8.78 64.45
C ALA A 587 -3.89 8.99 63.02
N VAL A 588 -4.73 8.93 62.00
CA VAL A 588 -4.36 9.24 60.60
C VAL A 588 -4.08 10.73 60.43
N ALA A 589 -4.84 11.62 61.09
CA ALA A 589 -4.54 13.06 61.10
C ALA A 589 -3.22 13.37 61.81
N ALA A 590 -2.88 12.66 62.89
CA ALA A 590 -1.59 12.80 63.57
C ALA A 590 -0.42 12.32 62.68
N LEU A 591 -0.60 11.23 61.92
CA LEU A 591 0.37 10.75 60.92
C LEU A 591 0.44 11.64 59.66
N ALA A 592 -0.65 12.33 59.30
CA ALA A 592 -0.68 13.28 58.19
C ALA A 592 -0.15 14.67 58.58
N LEU A 593 -0.25 15.06 59.86
CA LEU A 593 0.29 16.32 60.39
C LEU A 593 1.82 16.35 60.47
N SER A 594 2.49 15.20 60.44
CA SER A 594 3.96 15.14 60.22
C SER A 594 4.38 15.34 58.76
N ALA A 595 3.44 15.52 57.83
CA ALA A 595 3.71 15.54 56.39
C ALA A 595 3.17 16.80 55.66
N CYS A 596 2.87 17.91 56.35
CA CYS A 596 2.36 19.12 55.68
C CYS A 596 3.12 20.41 56.01
N ALA A 597 3.42 21.15 54.94
CA ALA A 597 4.01 22.49 54.85
C ALA A 597 5.54 22.61 54.96
N THR A 598 6.27 21.91 54.08
CA THR A 598 7.64 22.35 53.75
C THR A 598 7.59 23.62 52.89
N ALA A 599 7.90 24.77 53.48
CA ALA A 599 8.36 25.93 52.73
C ALA A 599 9.55 25.54 51.83
N PRO A 600 9.82 26.24 50.71
CA PRO A 600 11.02 25.99 49.90
C PRO A 600 12.26 25.91 50.80
N LYS A 601 13.21 24.98 50.53
CA LYS A 601 14.44 24.79 51.33
C LYS A 601 15.10 26.08 51.85
N PRO A 602 15.24 27.17 51.06
CA PRO A 602 15.85 28.43 51.55
C PRO A 602 15.00 29.24 52.53
N LEU A 603 13.72 28.91 52.73
CA LEU A 603 12.78 29.64 53.60
C LEU A 603 12.45 28.88 54.91
N GLN A 604 13.12 27.74 55.14
CA GLN A 604 12.96 26.90 56.32
C GLN A 604 13.85 27.40 57.46
N GLY A 605 13.34 27.40 58.70
CA GLY A 605 14.05 27.86 59.89
C GLY A 605 13.08 28.35 60.98
N GLN A 606 13.59 28.56 62.19
CA GLN A 606 12.85 29.22 63.27
C GLN A 606 13.15 30.72 63.25
N PHE A 607 12.12 31.54 63.17
CA PHE A 607 12.22 33.01 63.10
C PHE A 607 11.26 33.66 64.10
N SER A 608 11.60 34.86 64.57
CA SER A 608 10.71 35.61 65.46
C SER A 608 9.48 36.10 64.71
N LEU A 609 8.30 36.05 65.34
CA LEU A 609 7.00 36.46 64.78
C LEU A 609 6.72 37.96 64.92
N VAL A 610 7.77 38.78 64.99
CA VAL A 610 7.66 40.23 65.18
C VAL A 610 7.38 40.88 63.83
N SER A 611 6.35 41.74 63.76
CA SER A 611 6.05 42.50 62.54
C SER A 611 7.02 43.68 62.34
N PRO A 612 7.21 44.19 61.11
CA PRO A 612 8.02 45.40 60.89
C PRO A 612 7.52 46.62 61.67
N ARG A 613 6.21 46.77 61.84
CA ARG A 613 5.65 47.87 62.63
C ARG A 613 5.99 47.74 64.11
N ASP A 614 5.86 46.53 64.67
CA ASP A 614 6.12 46.29 66.09
C ASP A 614 7.61 46.36 66.42
N SER A 615 8.47 45.98 65.47
CA SER A 615 9.92 46.08 65.66
C SER A 615 10.38 47.53 65.83
N VAL A 616 9.75 48.50 65.15
CA VAL A 616 10.04 49.93 65.34
C VAL A 616 9.61 50.42 66.72
N ALA A 617 8.46 49.96 67.21
CA ALA A 617 7.95 50.34 68.52
C ALA A 617 8.79 49.78 69.67
N THR A 618 9.35 48.57 69.50
CA THR A 618 10.07 47.83 70.55
C THR A 618 11.60 47.85 70.41
N GLN A 619 12.14 48.48 69.36
CA GLN A 619 13.57 48.64 69.09
C GLN A 619 14.41 47.34 69.12
N GLN A 620 13.88 46.26 68.57
CA GLN A 620 14.51 44.94 68.56
C GLN A 620 15.57 44.77 67.45
N VAL A 621 16.78 45.27 67.67
CA VAL A 621 17.95 45.08 66.77
C VAL A 621 18.59 43.70 67.00
N GLY A 622 19.05 43.05 65.92
CA GLY A 622 19.72 41.75 65.93
C GLY A 622 18.80 40.53 65.85
N THR A 623 17.48 40.72 65.94
CA THR A 623 16.48 39.64 65.90
C THR A 623 16.39 39.02 64.50
N PRO A 624 16.48 37.69 64.36
CA PRO A 624 16.26 37.00 63.09
C PRO A 624 14.76 36.97 62.76
N VAL A 625 14.41 37.52 61.60
CA VAL A 625 13.02 37.62 61.13
C VAL A 625 12.86 37.10 59.72
N ARG A 626 11.64 36.69 59.40
CA ARG A 626 11.22 36.30 58.05
C ARG A 626 10.06 37.19 57.64
N TRP A 627 10.35 38.18 56.80
CA TRP A 627 9.37 39.15 56.32
C TRP A 627 9.25 39.06 54.82
N GLY A 628 8.05 39.28 54.29
CA GLY A 628 7.86 39.38 52.85
C GLY A 628 6.73 40.31 52.53
N GLY A 629 6.61 40.63 51.25
CA GLY A 629 5.67 41.64 50.82
C GLY A 629 5.85 41.96 49.34
N ARG A 630 5.34 43.13 48.95
CA ARG A 630 5.42 43.61 47.59
C ARG A 630 6.50 44.69 47.46
N ILE A 631 7.35 44.57 46.45
CA ILE A 631 8.42 45.54 46.20
C ILE A 631 7.80 46.89 45.81
N ILE A 632 8.19 47.95 46.51
CA ILE A 632 7.87 49.33 46.16
C ILE A 632 8.96 49.89 45.26
N GLU A 633 10.22 49.71 45.68
CA GLU A 633 11.38 50.28 44.99
C GLU A 633 12.62 49.43 45.26
N THR A 634 13.49 49.32 44.26
CA THR A 634 14.77 48.62 44.32
C THR A 634 15.88 49.62 44.00
N LYS A 635 16.79 49.87 44.95
CA LYS A 635 17.92 50.82 44.81
C LYS A 635 19.26 50.10 44.92
N PRO A 636 19.98 49.91 43.80
CA PRO A 636 21.36 49.45 43.83
C PRO A 636 22.29 50.52 44.41
N GLY A 637 23.12 50.16 45.39
CA GLY A 637 24.15 51.01 45.98
C GLY A 637 25.57 50.51 45.69
N GLN A 638 26.59 51.16 46.26
CA GLN A 638 27.98 50.70 46.14
C GLN A 638 28.22 49.49 47.05
N GLY A 639 28.01 48.28 46.52
CA GLY A 639 28.31 47.01 47.18
C GLY A 639 27.12 46.27 47.78
N GLU A 640 25.96 46.92 47.94
CA GLU A 640 24.70 46.29 48.34
C GLU A 640 23.51 46.82 47.53
N THR A 641 22.45 46.02 47.39
CA THR A 641 21.17 46.45 46.83
C THR A 641 20.12 46.47 47.93
N CYS A 642 19.44 47.61 48.07
CA CYS A 642 18.39 47.81 49.06
C CYS A 642 17.01 47.82 48.41
N PHE A 643 16.08 47.10 49.01
CA PHE A 643 14.71 46.95 48.57
C PHE A 643 13.79 47.60 49.60
N GLN A 644 12.89 48.47 49.18
CA GLN A 644 11.81 48.99 50.01
C GLN A 644 10.54 48.18 49.76
N ILE A 645 9.97 47.61 50.81
CA ILE A 645 8.86 46.65 50.72
C ILE A 645 7.69 47.09 51.58
N ILE A 646 6.48 46.90 51.06
CA ILE A 646 5.27 46.90 51.87
C ILE A 646 5.03 45.48 52.40
N SER A 647 5.18 45.30 53.71
CA SER A 647 5.10 43.99 54.36
C SER A 647 3.69 43.44 54.33
N ARG A 648 3.57 42.13 54.11
CA ARG A 648 2.31 41.40 54.15
C ARG A 648 2.46 40.12 54.97
N PRO A 649 1.37 39.64 55.58
CA PRO A 649 1.37 38.35 56.25
C PRO A 649 1.79 37.24 55.27
N LEU A 650 2.70 36.38 55.72
CA LEU A 650 3.14 35.22 54.94
C LEU A 650 2.17 34.06 55.14
N ASN A 651 1.85 33.33 54.08
CA ASN A 651 1.08 32.08 54.17
C ASN A 651 1.96 30.92 54.65
N GLY A 652 1.38 29.73 54.83
CA GLY A 652 2.09 28.53 55.31
C GLY A 652 3.28 28.07 54.45
N SER A 653 3.42 28.57 53.21
CA SER A 653 4.58 28.31 52.34
C SER A 653 5.67 29.39 52.40
N GLY A 654 5.45 30.47 53.16
CA GLY A 654 6.34 31.62 53.23
C GLY A 654 6.13 32.67 52.12
N ARG A 655 5.07 32.56 51.31
CA ARG A 655 4.70 33.56 50.27
C ARG A 655 3.82 34.66 50.86
N PRO A 656 4.02 35.94 50.47
CA PRO A 656 3.10 37.03 50.85
C PRO A 656 1.67 36.75 50.40
N ASN A 657 0.69 36.92 51.31
CA ASN A 657 -0.71 36.67 50.99
C ASN A 657 -1.27 37.76 50.05
N THR A 658 -1.93 37.34 48.97
CA THR A 658 -2.51 38.23 47.95
C THR A 658 -4.01 38.45 48.10
N THR A 659 -4.72 37.64 48.92
CA THR A 659 -6.19 37.74 49.10
C THR A 659 -6.63 38.86 50.03
N SER A 660 -5.70 39.45 50.79
CA SER A 660 -5.93 40.61 51.66
C SER A 660 -5.14 41.80 51.11
N SER A 661 -5.61 42.42 50.03
CA SER A 661 -4.92 43.55 49.38
C SER A 661 -4.61 44.70 50.33
N ASP A 662 -5.42 44.84 51.39
CA ASP A 662 -5.46 45.99 52.28
C ASP A 662 -4.74 45.75 53.62
N ALA A 663 -4.29 44.52 53.90
CA ALA A 663 -3.55 44.18 55.12
C ALA A 663 -2.05 44.50 54.93
N SER A 664 -1.53 45.49 55.66
CA SER A 664 -0.11 45.87 55.66
C SER A 664 0.44 45.90 57.08
N ASP A 665 1.46 45.07 57.34
CA ASP A 665 2.16 44.97 58.62
C ASP A 665 3.25 46.05 58.79
N GLY A 666 3.20 47.11 57.96
CA GLY A 666 4.18 48.18 57.91
C GLY A 666 5.09 48.10 56.67
N ARG A 667 6.09 48.97 56.62
CA ARG A 667 7.12 49.00 55.57
C ARG A 667 8.47 48.70 56.19
N PHE A 668 9.36 48.08 55.42
CA PHE A 668 10.75 47.84 55.82
C PHE A 668 11.69 47.99 54.63
N ILE A 669 12.98 48.18 54.95
CA ILE A 669 14.06 48.16 53.97
C ILE A 669 14.84 46.87 54.18
N ALA A 670 15.05 46.09 53.13
CA ALA A 670 15.94 44.93 53.17
C ALA A 670 17.14 45.18 52.27
N CYS A 671 18.35 45.10 52.80
CA CYS A 671 19.58 45.29 52.03
C CYS A 671 20.38 44.00 52.00
N ARG A 672 20.95 43.69 50.84
CA ARG A 672 21.82 42.51 50.65
C ARG A 672 23.03 42.88 49.83
N ALA A 673 24.18 42.36 50.23
CA ALA A 673 25.43 42.50 49.48
C ALA A 673 25.27 41.96 48.04
N GLY A 674 25.85 42.69 47.09
CA GLY A 674 25.79 42.39 45.66
C GLY A 674 24.74 43.20 44.88
N PHE A 675 24.84 43.10 43.56
CA PHE A 675 23.94 43.76 42.61
C PHE A 675 22.73 42.87 42.29
N TYR A 676 21.53 43.40 42.48
CA TYR A 676 20.28 42.78 42.04
C TYR A 676 19.59 43.68 41.02
N ASP A 677 19.29 43.11 39.85
CA ASP A 677 18.75 43.85 38.71
C ASP A 677 17.33 44.41 39.01
N PRO A 678 17.13 45.74 38.98
CA PRO A 678 15.81 46.35 39.16
C PRO A 678 14.77 45.92 38.13
N ALA A 679 15.17 45.45 36.95
CA ALA A 679 14.23 44.92 35.94
C ALA A 679 13.66 43.55 36.31
N VAL A 680 14.40 42.75 37.10
CA VAL A 680 13.93 41.46 37.62
C VAL A 680 13.17 41.64 38.94
N PHE A 681 13.66 42.54 39.78
CA PHE A 681 13.05 42.94 41.05
C PHE A 681 12.25 44.24 40.89
N GLU A 682 11.38 44.26 39.89
CA GLU A 682 10.55 45.41 39.59
C GLU A 682 9.50 45.66 40.68
N ALA A 683 9.03 46.90 40.76
CA ALA A 683 7.95 47.27 41.65
C ALA A 683 6.69 46.44 41.35
N GLY A 684 6.02 45.94 42.38
CA GLY A 684 4.81 45.13 42.25
C GLY A 684 5.02 43.61 42.40
N ARG A 685 6.26 43.12 42.37
CA ARG A 685 6.58 41.70 42.57
C ARG A 685 6.49 41.28 44.03
N ASP A 686 6.07 40.03 44.27
CA ASP A 686 6.05 39.42 45.61
C ASP A 686 7.42 38.82 45.93
N VAL A 687 7.95 39.14 47.11
CA VAL A 687 9.28 38.70 47.57
C VAL A 687 9.26 38.38 49.06
N THR A 688 10.09 37.42 49.48
CA THR A 688 10.31 37.06 50.88
C THR A 688 11.79 37.18 51.24
N PHE A 689 12.08 37.79 52.38
CA PHE A 689 13.41 38.01 52.94
C PHE A 689 13.58 37.28 54.26
N ILE A 690 14.78 36.77 54.50
CA ILE A 690 15.24 36.29 55.80
C ILE A 690 16.52 37.04 56.15
N GLY A 691 16.61 37.52 57.38
CA GLY A 691 17.77 38.27 57.84
C GLY A 691 17.63 38.72 59.29
N LYS A 692 18.57 39.56 59.73
CA LYS A 692 18.54 40.19 61.05
C LYS A 692 18.24 41.67 60.92
N ILE A 693 17.50 42.21 61.88
CA ILE A 693 17.23 43.64 61.96
C ILE A 693 18.55 44.35 62.28
N ASP A 694 19.06 45.12 61.33
CA ASP A 694 20.36 45.80 61.39
C ASP A 694 20.24 47.19 62.05
N GLY A 695 19.06 47.80 61.93
CA GLY A 695 18.78 49.09 62.54
C GLY A 695 17.50 49.71 62.01
N TYR A 696 17.41 51.03 62.04
CA TYR A 696 16.26 51.78 61.54
C TYR A 696 16.72 52.97 60.70
N ALA A 697 16.05 53.21 59.58
CA ALA A 697 16.30 54.34 58.71
C ALA A 697 15.06 55.24 58.66
N ASN A 698 15.25 56.55 58.83
CA ASN A 698 14.18 57.51 58.61
C ASN A 698 14.07 57.78 57.11
N THR A 699 12.85 57.67 56.57
CA THR A 699 12.54 57.97 55.17
C THR A 699 11.33 58.88 55.11
N ARG A 700 11.42 59.93 54.31
CA ARG A 700 10.33 60.86 54.10
C ARG A 700 9.33 60.26 53.11
N ILE A 701 8.08 60.06 53.54
CA ILE A 701 6.99 59.59 52.69
C ILE A 701 5.99 60.75 52.57
N GLY A 702 6.06 61.48 51.45
CA GLY A 702 5.37 62.78 51.34
C GLY A 702 5.97 63.81 52.31
N ASP A 703 5.16 64.35 53.20
CA ASP A 703 5.60 65.29 54.26
C ASP A 703 5.81 64.65 55.63
N TYR A 704 5.65 63.33 55.74
CA TYR A 704 5.81 62.61 57.00
C TYR A 704 7.18 61.91 57.08
N ASP A 705 7.88 62.11 58.19
CA ASP A 705 9.07 61.33 58.54
C ASP A 705 8.66 59.96 59.07
N TYR A 706 8.90 58.92 58.27
CA TYR A 706 8.54 57.54 58.60
C TYR A 706 9.78 56.72 58.91
N ARG A 707 9.83 56.15 60.12
CA ARG A 707 10.95 55.30 60.57
C ARG A 707 10.74 53.86 60.11
N LEU A 708 11.61 53.37 59.25
CA LEU A 708 11.59 52.02 58.69
C LEU A 708 12.64 51.13 59.37
N PRO A 709 12.32 49.88 59.75
CA PRO A 709 13.35 48.92 60.13
C PRO A 709 14.18 48.54 58.90
N LYS A 710 15.50 48.52 59.06
CA LYS A 710 16.49 48.05 58.08
C LYS A 710 16.85 46.61 58.43
N LEU A 711 16.65 45.71 57.48
CA LEU A 711 16.95 44.29 57.56
C LEU A 711 18.23 44.00 56.75
N ALA A 712 19.25 43.44 57.38
CA ALA A 712 20.37 42.83 56.68
C ALA A 712 19.93 41.44 56.20
N ALA A 713 19.66 41.30 54.90
CA ALA A 713 19.05 40.12 54.33
C ALA A 713 20.09 39.07 53.93
N ASP A 714 19.99 37.89 54.53
CA ASP A 714 20.81 36.71 54.21
C ASP A 714 20.26 35.97 52.99
N VAL A 715 18.92 35.90 52.87
CA VAL A 715 18.21 35.19 51.81
C VAL A 715 17.14 36.09 51.20
N ILE A 716 17.07 36.09 49.87
CA ILE A 716 16.01 36.73 49.08
C ILE A 716 15.36 35.66 48.21
N TYR A 717 14.03 35.58 48.26
CA TYR A 717 13.25 34.65 47.46
C TYR A 717 12.17 35.41 46.68
N LEU A 718 12.36 35.54 45.36
CA LEU A 718 11.42 36.20 44.44
C LEU A 718 10.39 35.19 43.93
N TRP A 719 9.11 35.51 44.07
CA TRP A 719 8.04 34.61 43.63
C TRP A 719 7.72 34.78 42.13
N PRO A 720 7.29 33.70 41.43
CA PRO A 720 6.77 33.79 40.08
C PRO A 720 5.50 34.65 40.01
N GLU A 721 5.37 35.40 38.92
CA GLU A 721 4.18 36.22 38.63
C GLU A 721 2.94 35.32 38.45
N GLN A 722 1.83 35.67 39.12
CA GLN A 722 0.55 34.99 38.90
C GLN A 722 -0.29 35.78 37.90
N ARG A 723 -0.48 35.21 36.70
CA ARG A 723 -1.49 35.72 35.75
C ARG A 723 -2.85 35.18 36.18
N GLN A 724 -3.74 36.06 36.63
CA GLN A 724 -5.16 35.72 36.76
C GLN A 724 -5.73 35.55 35.34
N VAL A 725 -6.30 34.37 35.07
CA VAL A 725 -6.96 34.08 33.79
C VAL A 725 -8.45 34.21 34.04
N ASP A 726 -9.05 35.31 33.57
CA ASP A 726 -10.50 35.47 33.58
C ASP A 726 -11.11 34.56 32.50
N VAL A 727 -11.76 33.49 32.96
CA VAL A 727 -12.54 32.62 32.08
C VAL A 727 -13.92 33.25 31.91
N VAL A 728 -14.11 34.00 30.82
CA VAL A 728 -15.42 34.55 30.45
C VAL A 728 -16.30 33.43 29.90
N PRO A 729 -17.42 33.05 30.54
CA PRO A 729 -18.39 32.12 29.96
C PRO A 729 -19.15 32.83 28.84
N TYR A 730 -19.12 32.29 27.63
CA TYR A 730 -19.92 32.83 26.53
C TYR A 730 -21.42 32.64 26.83
N PRO A 731 -22.28 33.65 26.64
CA PRO A 731 -23.72 33.47 26.73
C PRO A 731 -24.23 32.67 25.52
N TYR A 732 -25.21 31.81 25.80
CA TYR A 732 -25.96 30.97 24.87
C TYR A 732 -26.24 31.61 23.50
N GLY A 733 -25.99 30.88 22.41
CA GLY A 733 -26.51 31.18 21.08
C GLY A 733 -28.01 30.87 20.93
N PRO A 734 -28.69 31.29 19.83
CA PRO A 734 -30.14 31.48 19.76
C PRO A 734 -31.01 30.20 19.72
N TRP A 735 -30.47 29.03 20.00
CA TRP A 735 -31.21 27.77 19.99
C TRP A 735 -31.09 27.10 21.36
N GLY A 736 -31.81 27.65 22.33
CA GLY A 736 -32.07 27.00 23.61
C GLY A 736 -33.11 25.87 23.46
N PRO A 737 -33.07 24.84 24.32
CA PRO A 737 -33.98 23.70 24.26
C PRO A 737 -35.35 24.09 24.85
N GLY A 738 -36.39 24.01 24.02
CA GLY A 738 -37.78 24.09 24.49
C GLY A 738 -38.20 22.82 25.25
N PRO A 739 -39.07 22.92 26.27
CA PRO A 739 -39.60 21.76 27.00
C PRO A 739 -40.79 21.15 26.24
N TYR A 740 -41.13 19.90 26.57
CA TYR A 740 -42.19 19.02 26.00
C TYR A 740 -41.75 18.05 24.89
N GLY A 741 -41.62 16.76 25.25
CA GLY A 741 -41.75 15.63 24.31
C GLY A 741 -43.23 15.22 24.16
N PRO A 742 -43.56 13.97 23.80
CA PRO A 742 -42.99 13.06 22.81
C PRO A 742 -44.06 12.63 21.78
N TYR A 743 -43.80 12.64 20.47
CA TYR A 743 -44.66 11.95 19.50
C TYR A 743 -43.84 11.32 18.38
N TRP A 744 -44.01 10.01 18.25
CA TRP A 744 -43.70 9.21 17.08
C TRP A 744 -44.48 9.73 15.87
N GLY A 745 -43.82 9.83 14.71
CA GLY A 745 -44.51 9.98 13.44
C GLY A 745 -43.63 10.48 12.30
N GLY A 746 -43.46 9.64 11.27
CA GLY A 746 -43.32 10.13 9.89
C GLY A 746 -41.91 10.17 9.29
N TYR A 747 -41.44 9.01 8.86
CA TYR A 747 -40.53 8.87 7.73
C TYR A 747 -41.08 9.62 6.50
N ARG A 748 -40.30 10.55 5.92
CA ARG A 748 -40.30 11.04 4.52
C ARG A 748 -39.21 12.12 4.47
N GLY A 749 -38.29 12.21 3.54
CA GLY A 749 -37.98 11.49 2.32
C GLY A 749 -36.71 12.17 1.78
N TRP A 750 -35.85 11.38 1.15
CA TRP A 750 -34.61 11.80 0.54
C TRP A 750 -34.81 12.81 -0.60
N GLY A 751 -33.82 13.67 -0.83
CA GLY A 751 -33.71 14.52 -2.01
C GLY A 751 -32.32 15.11 -2.15
N TRP A 752 -31.37 14.29 -2.61
CA TRP A 752 -30.08 14.73 -3.13
C TRP A 752 -30.17 14.75 -4.66
N TRP A 753 -29.80 15.88 -5.25
CA TRP A 753 -29.29 16.02 -6.62
C TRP A 753 -28.02 16.88 -6.55
#